data_AF-A0A0B0NGM7-F1
#
_entry.id   AF-A0A0B0NGM7-F1
#
_cell.length_a   1.000
_cell.length_b   1.000
_cell.length_c   1.000
_cell.angle_alpha   90.00
_cell.angle_beta   90.00
_cell.angle_gamma   90.00
#
_symmetry.space_group_name_H-M   'P 1'
#
loop_
_entity.id
_entity.type
_entity.pdbx_description
1 polymer ?
#
loop_
_entity_poly.entity_id
_entity_poly.type
_entity_poly.pdbx_seq_one_letter_code
_entity_poly.pdbx_strand_id
1 'polypeptide(L)'
;MAKFIFRVFLAVILLFLSNRVNGKANFKDVEEKLKQLNKPAVKTIQSEDGDIIDCVEIYKQPAFDHPALRNHVIQMKPSFDLKELKINSKNESSKLTVFQTWQKSGSCPEGTVSIRRIRRENLLRANSAQQFGRKPQEVVLKSNTTIEHKDGQSPFFNNTKFSMPTIVNRSAATLVTVGYNYIGAKADINVWNPNVESEDEFTTAQIWLKAGPGDNFESLESGWMVNPQLYGDKKTRFFAHWTKDSYKTTGCFDLHCSGFVQTSSKVAFGGALAPVSTEFGQQYYINVGIFMDPNTNNWWLKIKEDLIIGYWPASSLLFYLNHSSTIVSIVVLNGKATFKEIHADVDGKLKQLNKPAVKTIQSDDGDIIDCVNIYKQPTFDHPALRNHVIQMKPSFNFKEMEFNSKNWSSKLTVFQTWQKSGSCPKGTVPIRRIRREDLLRTKSVQQFGRKPQEVVLKSNTTIEHKDGRFPSINSNALAFPAVVNRSAAILVTVGANYTGAKANINVWNPNVESEDFTTAQVWLKAGPNDNFESIESGWTVNPQLYGDKKTRLFAHWTKDSYKTTGCFDLQCSGFIQTSSKIALGAAISPISMELGQQYYITIGIYMDENTNNWWLIFGNGIAVGYWPASTLNALKNSATMVEWGGQVYSSTVRKSPHTKTAMGSGKFASSLKGNACYMENIAIVDFSTQLQYPPEVTTLAEENYCYTALNHQDGSESSPTFYFGGPGQNYNCP
;
A
#
# COMPACT_ATOMS: atom_id res chain seq x y z
N MET A 1 -32.43 -22.99 66.71
CA MET A 1 -31.48 -23.64 65.77
C MET A 1 -31.21 -22.81 64.52
N ALA A 2 -32.23 -22.31 63.81
CA ALA A 2 -32.07 -21.50 62.59
C ALA A 2 -31.23 -20.21 62.75
N LYS A 3 -31.38 -19.47 63.87
CA LYS A 3 -30.59 -18.25 64.13
C LYS A 3 -29.10 -18.52 64.40
N PHE A 4 -28.75 -19.71 64.88
CA PHE A 4 -27.36 -20.11 65.13
C PHE A 4 -26.68 -20.52 63.82
N ILE A 5 -27.38 -21.29 62.99
CA ILE A 5 -26.92 -21.69 61.66
C ILE A 5 -26.70 -20.47 60.76
N PHE A 6 -27.60 -19.48 60.80
CA PHE A 6 -27.44 -18.24 60.02
C PHE A 6 -26.20 -17.42 60.45
N ARG A 7 -25.90 -17.35 61.76
CA ARG A 7 -24.72 -16.64 62.26
C ARG A 7 -23.41 -17.34 61.92
N VAL A 8 -23.39 -18.68 61.95
CA VAL A 8 -22.23 -19.47 61.52
C VAL A 8 -22.03 -19.32 60.01
N PHE A 9 -23.11 -19.35 59.22
CA PHE A 9 -23.02 -19.17 57.77
C PHE A 9 -22.55 -17.76 57.39
N LEU A 10 -23.01 -16.72 58.10
CA LEU A 10 -22.56 -15.34 57.90
C LEU A 10 -21.08 -15.16 58.32
N ALA A 11 -20.65 -15.80 59.40
CA ALA A 11 -19.25 -15.77 59.85
C ALA A 11 -18.33 -16.51 58.87
N VAL A 12 -18.77 -17.65 58.33
CA VAL A 12 -18.06 -18.38 57.27
C VAL A 12 -17.99 -17.55 55.99
N ILE A 13 -19.09 -16.91 55.57
CA ILE A 13 -19.09 -15.99 54.43
C ILE A 13 -18.17 -14.79 54.67
N LEU A 14 -18.14 -14.21 55.88
CA LEU A 14 -17.24 -13.11 56.22
C LEU A 14 -15.77 -13.55 56.30
N LEU A 15 -15.47 -14.79 56.71
CA LEU A 15 -14.13 -15.38 56.64
C LEU A 15 -13.71 -15.71 55.19
N PHE A 16 -14.64 -16.17 54.36
CA PHE A 16 -14.42 -16.37 52.92
C PHE A 16 -14.26 -15.05 52.16
N LEU A 17 -14.98 -13.98 52.56
CA LEU A 17 -14.84 -12.64 52.00
C LEU A 17 -13.57 -11.92 52.51
N SER A 18 -13.18 -12.13 53.78
CA SER A 18 -11.90 -11.68 54.34
C SER A 18 -10.70 -12.31 53.59
N ASN A 19 -10.77 -13.59 53.26
CA ASN A 19 -9.76 -14.27 52.45
C ASN A 19 -9.80 -13.89 50.95
N ARG A 20 -10.86 -13.23 50.46
CA ARG A 20 -10.97 -12.77 49.06
C ARG A 20 -10.46 -11.35 48.83
N VAL A 21 -10.20 -10.58 49.88
CA VAL A 21 -9.80 -9.16 49.78
C VAL A 21 -8.30 -8.93 49.98
N ASN A 22 -7.51 -9.96 50.31
CA ASN A 22 -6.07 -9.81 50.49
C ASN A 22 -5.26 -10.36 49.31
N GLY A 23 -5.43 -9.74 48.14
CA GLY A 23 -4.51 -9.88 47.01
C GLY A 23 -3.20 -9.15 47.26
N LYS A 24 -2.50 -9.42 48.37
CA LYS A 24 -1.13 -8.93 48.56
C LYS A 24 -0.24 -9.71 47.61
N ALA A 25 0.36 -9.01 46.64
CA ALA A 25 1.37 -9.58 45.76
C ALA A 25 2.41 -10.36 46.57
N ASN A 26 2.67 -11.61 46.18
CA ASN A 26 3.67 -12.45 46.83
C ASN A 26 5.02 -11.73 46.84
N PHE A 27 5.63 -11.53 48.01
CA PHE A 27 6.88 -10.77 48.16
C PHE A 27 8.01 -11.33 47.28
N LYS A 28 8.02 -12.65 47.08
CA LYS A 28 8.98 -13.31 46.18
C LYS A 28 8.78 -12.90 44.73
N ASP A 29 7.54 -12.84 44.26
CA ASP A 29 7.19 -12.43 42.89
C ASP A 29 7.57 -10.96 42.64
N VAL A 30 7.38 -10.09 43.65
CA VAL A 30 7.77 -8.67 43.59
C VAL A 30 9.29 -8.55 43.44
N GLU A 31 10.06 -9.30 44.23
CA GLU A 31 11.53 -9.24 44.19
C GLU A 31 12.11 -9.81 42.88
N GLU A 32 11.56 -10.93 42.39
CA GLU A 32 11.93 -11.50 41.08
C GLU A 32 11.59 -10.52 39.95
N LYS A 33 10.44 -9.84 40.02
CA LYS A 33 10.05 -8.85 39.02
C LYS A 33 10.94 -7.60 39.06
N LEU A 34 11.35 -7.12 40.24
CA LEU A 34 12.30 -6.00 40.35
C LEU A 34 13.65 -6.33 39.71
N LYS A 35 14.16 -7.55 39.91
CA LYS A 35 15.39 -8.02 39.26
C LYS A 35 15.27 -8.12 37.74
N GLN A 36 14.07 -8.46 37.24
CA GLN A 36 13.80 -8.48 35.81
C GLN A 36 13.80 -7.06 35.22
N LEU A 37 13.09 -6.14 35.86
CA LEU A 37 12.83 -4.78 35.36
C LEU A 37 14.06 -3.87 35.47
N ASN A 38 14.79 -3.93 36.58
CA ASN A 38 15.93 -3.06 36.83
C ASN A 38 17.23 -3.73 36.38
N LYS A 39 17.89 -3.12 35.40
CA LYS A 39 19.18 -3.59 34.89
C LYS A 39 20.33 -2.96 35.68
N PRO A 40 21.51 -3.61 35.75
CA PRO A 40 22.68 -3.04 36.40
C PRO A 40 23.04 -1.66 35.83
N ALA A 41 23.10 -0.66 36.69
CA ALA A 41 23.42 0.71 36.31
C ALA A 41 24.93 0.97 36.35
N VAL A 42 25.45 1.62 35.32
CA VAL A 42 26.83 2.16 35.30
C VAL A 42 26.89 3.47 36.08
N LYS A 43 25.81 4.24 36.05
CA LYS A 43 25.64 5.50 36.77
C LYS A 43 24.18 5.64 37.17
N THR A 44 23.92 6.14 38.36
CA THR A 44 22.57 6.46 38.83
C THR A 44 22.46 7.97 39.07
N ILE A 45 21.38 8.58 38.59
CA ILE A 45 21.07 10.00 38.75
C ILE A 45 19.81 10.11 39.59
N GLN A 46 19.87 10.87 40.69
CA GLN A 46 18.69 11.23 41.47
C GLN A 46 18.19 12.60 41.02
N SER A 47 16.92 12.65 40.64
CA SER A 47 16.25 13.85 40.17
C SER A 47 15.56 14.58 41.33
N GLU A 48 15.43 15.89 41.23
CA GLU A 48 14.74 16.74 42.23
C GLU A 48 13.27 16.36 42.42
N ASP A 49 12.65 15.75 41.41
CA ASP A 49 11.27 15.28 41.45
C ASP A 49 11.08 13.92 42.13
N GLY A 50 12.17 13.31 42.61
CA GLY A 50 12.19 12.01 43.29
C GLY A 50 12.46 10.83 42.36
N ASP A 51 12.54 11.03 41.04
CA ASP A 51 12.89 9.97 40.09
C ASP A 51 14.35 9.54 40.24
N ILE A 52 14.59 8.25 40.00
CA ILE A 52 15.95 7.70 39.89
C ILE A 52 16.12 7.22 38.45
N ILE A 53 17.11 7.75 37.75
CA ILE A 53 17.46 7.36 36.39
C ILE A 53 18.75 6.56 36.42
N ASP A 54 18.67 5.32 35.95
CA ASP A 54 19.80 4.43 35.76
C ASP A 54 20.31 4.52 34.33
N CYS A 55 21.60 4.83 34.21
CA CYS A 55 22.33 4.74 32.96
C CYS A 55 22.80 3.29 32.79
N VAL A 56 22.09 2.55 31.94
CA VAL A 56 22.34 1.14 31.68
C VAL A 56 23.13 1.01 30.39
N GLU A 57 24.16 0.16 30.34
CA GLU A 57 24.88 -0.11 29.09
C GLU A 57 23.89 -0.49 27.98
N ILE A 58 24.08 0.06 26.79
CA ILE A 58 23.11 -0.05 25.70
C ILE A 58 22.78 -1.52 25.36
N TYR A 59 23.72 -2.45 25.48
CA TYR A 59 23.54 -3.89 25.23
C TYR A 59 22.94 -4.69 26.41
N LYS A 60 22.77 -4.07 27.58
CA LYS A 60 22.22 -4.69 28.79
C LYS A 60 20.78 -4.22 29.10
N GLN A 61 20.19 -3.42 28.21
CA GLN A 61 18.84 -2.88 28.39
C GLN A 61 17.74 -3.97 28.33
N PRO A 62 16.53 -3.71 28.86
CA PRO A 62 15.42 -4.69 28.92
C PRO A 62 15.00 -5.28 27.57
N ALA A 63 15.24 -4.59 26.45
CA ALA A 63 14.93 -5.08 25.11
C ALA A 63 15.47 -6.50 24.85
N PHE A 64 16.67 -6.81 25.36
CA PHE A 64 17.40 -8.05 25.07
C PHE A 64 17.01 -9.23 25.95
N ASP A 65 16.09 -9.03 26.90
CA ASP A 65 15.42 -10.15 27.56
C ASP A 65 14.50 -10.89 26.58
N HIS A 66 14.07 -10.24 25.50
CA HIS A 66 13.26 -10.86 24.47
C HIS A 66 14.07 -11.94 23.73
N PRO A 67 13.59 -13.20 23.62
CA PRO A 67 14.34 -14.27 22.97
C PRO A 67 14.79 -13.94 21.54
N ALA A 68 13.95 -13.24 20.76
CA ALA A 68 14.28 -12.85 19.39
C ALA A 68 15.32 -11.73 19.28
N LEU A 69 15.63 -11.03 20.38
CA LEU A 69 16.54 -9.87 20.38
C LEU A 69 17.90 -10.15 21.02
N ARG A 70 18.15 -11.33 21.62
CA ARG A 70 19.38 -11.62 22.38
C ARG A 70 20.70 -11.31 21.65
N ASN A 71 20.73 -11.52 20.33
CA ASN A 71 21.90 -11.27 19.47
C ASN A 71 21.63 -10.15 18.44
N HIS A 72 20.67 -9.27 18.73
CA HIS A 72 20.24 -8.23 17.81
C HIS A 72 21.32 -7.15 17.66
N VAL A 73 21.65 -6.80 16.42
CA VAL A 73 22.60 -5.72 16.12
C VAL A 73 21.90 -4.38 16.25
N ILE A 74 22.37 -3.54 17.17
CA ILE A 74 21.74 -2.26 17.46
C ILE A 74 21.98 -1.28 16.31
N GLN A 75 20.90 -0.85 15.66
CA GLN A 75 20.93 0.29 14.75
C GLN A 75 20.89 1.60 15.58
N MET A 76 21.88 2.49 15.44
CA MET A 76 21.95 3.73 16.22
C MET A 76 21.11 4.88 15.65
N LYS A 77 20.85 4.86 14.34
CA LYS A 77 20.04 5.86 13.62
C LYS A 77 19.29 5.21 12.45
N PRO A 78 18.13 5.74 12.03
CA PRO A 78 17.45 5.24 10.84
C PRO A 78 18.35 5.36 9.61
N SER A 79 18.19 4.43 8.67
CA SER A 79 18.94 4.42 7.40
C SER A 79 18.32 5.33 6.33
N PHE A 80 17.14 5.87 6.64
CA PHE A 80 16.37 6.79 5.84
C PHE A 80 16.18 8.09 6.62
N ASP A 81 16.36 9.23 5.93
CA ASP A 81 16.08 10.55 6.48
C ASP A 81 14.78 11.09 5.87
N LEU A 82 13.77 11.26 6.71
CA LEU A 82 12.42 11.62 6.31
C LEU A 82 12.39 13.13 6.04
N LYS A 83 12.59 13.52 4.77
CA LYS A 83 12.59 14.93 4.34
C LYS A 83 11.27 15.60 4.71
N GLU A 84 11.31 16.43 5.75
CA GLU A 84 10.14 17.15 6.21
C GLU A 84 9.76 18.24 5.21
N LEU A 85 8.51 18.21 4.73
CA LEU A 85 7.94 19.35 4.01
C LEU A 85 7.81 20.50 5.00
N LYS A 86 8.61 21.56 4.81
CA LYS A 86 8.43 22.83 5.53
C LYS A 86 7.09 23.41 5.11
N ILE A 87 6.07 23.20 5.93
CA ILE A 87 4.80 23.91 5.80
C ILE A 87 5.13 25.33 6.24
N ASN A 88 5.14 26.29 5.31
CA ASN A 88 5.31 27.72 5.60
C ASN A 88 4.16 28.20 6.50
N SER A 89 4.23 27.90 7.79
CA SER A 89 3.38 28.51 8.80
C SER A 89 4.08 29.80 9.23
N LYS A 90 3.40 30.93 9.09
CA LYS A 90 3.94 32.27 9.34
C LYS A 90 4.32 32.57 10.80
N ASN A 91 4.43 31.57 11.69
CA ASN A 91 4.75 31.75 13.12
C ASN A 91 5.62 30.60 13.67
N GLU A 92 6.69 30.21 12.97
CA GLU A 92 7.60 29.14 13.45
C GLU A 92 8.56 29.58 14.58
N SER A 93 8.64 30.86 14.93
CA SER A 93 9.76 31.39 15.73
C SER A 93 9.64 31.32 17.26
N SER A 94 8.76 30.53 17.88
CA SER A 94 8.71 30.44 19.36
C SER A 94 7.96 29.25 19.98
N LYS A 95 7.95 28.06 19.38
CA LYS A 95 7.41 26.87 20.07
C LYS A 95 8.34 26.47 21.23
N LEU A 96 7.98 26.84 22.45
CA LEU A 96 8.74 26.46 23.65
C LEU A 96 8.64 24.95 23.87
N THR A 97 9.80 24.30 23.90
CA THR A 97 9.92 22.85 24.03
C THR A 97 10.05 22.43 25.49
N VAL A 98 9.43 21.31 25.84
CA VAL A 98 9.55 20.70 27.18
C VAL A 98 10.88 19.98 27.36
N PHE A 99 11.33 19.80 28.60
CA PHE A 99 12.47 18.98 28.97
C PHE A 99 12.07 18.00 30.09
N GLN A 100 12.96 17.07 30.44
CA GLN A 100 12.71 16.17 31.57
C GLN A 100 13.44 16.65 32.80
N THR A 101 12.75 16.73 33.93
CA THR A 101 13.26 17.32 35.18
C THR A 101 14.64 16.78 35.58
N TRP A 102 14.85 15.47 35.46
CA TRP A 102 16.11 14.79 35.80
C TRP A 102 17.33 15.30 35.03
N GLN A 103 17.13 15.90 33.85
CA GLN A 103 18.23 16.43 33.03
C GLN A 103 18.95 17.59 33.71
N LYS A 104 18.33 18.24 34.71
CA LYS A 104 18.99 19.24 35.56
C LYS A 104 20.01 18.62 36.51
N SER A 105 19.79 17.37 36.93
CA SER A 105 20.65 16.66 37.89
C SER A 105 21.84 15.95 37.22
N GLY A 106 21.87 15.90 35.89
CA GLY A 106 23.01 15.41 35.12
C GLY A 106 22.61 14.71 33.82
N SER A 107 23.59 14.02 33.23
CA SER A 107 23.44 13.25 32.00
C SER A 107 24.06 11.86 32.13
N CYS A 108 23.58 10.93 31.30
CA CYS A 108 24.13 9.59 31.18
C CYS A 108 25.35 9.56 30.23
N PRO A 109 26.37 8.75 30.52
CA PRO A 109 27.56 8.63 29.69
C PRO A 109 27.26 8.01 28.32
N GLU A 110 28.14 8.22 27.35
CA GLU A 110 28.03 7.60 26.02
C GLU A 110 28.05 6.07 26.11
N GLY A 111 27.33 5.40 25.19
CA GLY A 111 27.18 3.94 25.21
C GLY A 111 26.19 3.41 26.26
N THR A 112 25.48 4.29 26.97
CA THR A 112 24.39 3.93 27.89
C THR A 112 23.03 4.45 27.42
N VAL A 113 21.95 3.94 28.00
CA VAL A 113 20.58 4.44 27.85
C VAL A 113 20.02 4.83 29.21
N SER A 114 19.22 5.89 29.27
CA SER A 114 18.60 6.37 30.50
C SER A 114 17.28 5.65 30.76
N ILE A 115 17.22 4.86 31.83
CA ILE A 115 16.05 4.05 32.23
C ILE A 115 15.59 4.50 33.61
N ARG A 116 14.30 4.81 33.77
CA ARG A 116 13.75 5.12 35.09
C ARG A 116 13.68 3.86 35.94
N ARG A 117 14.26 3.90 37.14
CA ARG A 117 14.25 2.77 38.08
C ARG A 117 12.86 2.52 38.61
N ILE A 118 12.49 1.24 38.67
CA ILE A 118 11.24 0.78 39.29
C ILE A 118 11.52 0.38 40.73
N ARG A 119 10.75 0.94 41.66
CA ARG A 119 10.87 0.66 43.09
C ARG A 119 9.83 -0.35 43.54
N ARG A 120 10.06 -0.92 44.71
CA ARG A 120 9.12 -1.87 45.33
C ARG A 120 7.74 -1.25 45.51
N GLU A 121 7.66 0.02 45.90
CA GLU A 121 6.38 0.73 46.01
C GLU A 121 5.58 0.77 44.69
N ASN A 122 6.25 0.83 43.53
CA ASN A 122 5.56 0.81 42.24
C ASN A 122 4.82 -0.51 41.99
N LEU A 123 5.49 -1.63 42.27
CA LEU A 123 4.88 -2.96 42.08
C LEU A 123 3.78 -3.25 43.09
N LEU A 124 3.90 -2.74 44.32
CA LEU A 124 2.91 -2.94 45.38
C LEU A 124 1.61 -2.15 45.14
N ARG A 125 1.64 -1.07 44.34
CA ARG A 125 0.44 -0.34 43.91
C ARG A 125 -0.32 -1.04 42.78
N ALA A 126 0.34 -1.91 42.03
CA ALA A 126 -0.32 -2.64 40.94
C ALA A 126 -1.10 -3.84 41.48
N ASN A 127 -2.22 -4.15 40.83
CA ASN A 127 -3.07 -5.29 41.17
C ASN A 127 -2.34 -6.64 41.06
N SER A 128 -1.30 -6.72 40.22
CA SER A 128 -0.42 -7.88 40.09
C SER A 128 0.96 -7.43 39.66
N ALA A 129 2.00 -7.98 40.30
CA ALA A 129 3.39 -7.77 39.90
C ALA A 129 3.67 -8.31 38.48
N GLN A 130 2.98 -9.38 38.05
CA GLN A 130 3.13 -9.91 36.69
C GLN A 130 2.45 -9.02 35.63
N GLN A 131 1.38 -8.31 36.01
CA GLN A 131 0.65 -7.40 35.11
C GLN A 131 1.15 -5.95 35.18
N PHE A 132 2.14 -5.65 36.03
CA PHE A 132 2.69 -4.30 36.16
C PHE A 132 3.11 -3.71 34.80
N GLY A 133 2.64 -2.50 34.52
CA GLY A 133 2.91 -1.79 33.28
C GLY A 133 2.06 -2.20 32.09
N ARG A 134 1.20 -3.22 32.18
CA ARG A 134 0.29 -3.61 31.09
C ARG A 134 -0.93 -2.70 31.04
N LYS A 135 -1.41 -2.41 29.83
CA LYS A 135 -2.68 -1.70 29.62
C LYS A 135 -3.85 -2.67 29.92
N PRO A 136 -4.93 -2.22 30.56
CA PRO A 136 -6.13 -3.04 30.73
C PRO A 136 -6.69 -3.50 29.39
N GLN A 137 -7.21 -4.72 29.32
CA GLN A 137 -7.85 -5.24 28.12
C GLN A 137 -9.11 -4.43 27.80
N GLU A 138 -9.27 -4.00 26.54
CA GLU A 138 -10.43 -3.22 26.12
C GLU A 138 -11.70 -4.10 26.12
N VAL A 139 -12.73 -3.66 26.84
CA VAL A 139 -14.05 -4.29 26.81
C VAL A 139 -14.94 -3.50 25.84
N VAL A 140 -15.25 -4.10 24.70
CA VAL A 140 -16.06 -3.49 23.64
C VAL A 140 -17.55 -3.75 23.89
N LEU A 141 -18.35 -2.69 24.01
CA LEU A 141 -19.81 -2.79 24.07
C LEU A 141 -20.38 -3.03 22.67
N LYS A 142 -21.20 -4.08 22.54
CA LYS A 142 -22.07 -4.30 21.38
C LYS A 142 -23.35 -3.46 21.55
N SER A 143 -23.26 -2.14 21.45
CA SER A 143 -24.43 -1.26 21.59
C SER A 143 -24.64 -0.39 20.35
N ASN A 144 -25.89 -0.15 19.97
CA ASN A 144 -26.32 0.75 18.89
C ASN A 144 -26.23 2.24 19.27
N THR A 145 -25.34 2.62 20.19
CA THR A 145 -25.21 4.02 20.63
C THR A 145 -24.46 4.84 19.58
N THR A 146 -25.12 5.89 19.11
CA THR A 146 -24.59 6.87 18.17
C THR A 146 -23.41 7.64 18.77
N ILE A 147 -22.24 7.52 18.14
CA ILE A 147 -21.10 8.41 18.37
C ILE A 147 -21.47 9.81 17.84
N GLU A 148 -21.34 10.84 18.68
CA GLU A 148 -21.53 12.23 18.27
C GLU A 148 -20.37 12.68 17.36
N HIS A 149 -20.64 12.78 16.05
CA HIS A 149 -19.71 13.39 15.10
C HIS A 149 -20.06 14.86 14.95
N LYS A 150 -19.27 15.76 15.56
CA LYS A 150 -19.52 17.21 15.49
C LYS A 150 -19.43 17.79 14.06
N ASP A 151 -18.70 17.13 13.15
CA ASP A 151 -18.48 17.60 11.77
C ASP A 151 -19.29 16.83 10.71
N GLY A 152 -20.18 15.91 11.10
CA GLY A 152 -21.02 15.14 10.18
C GLY A 152 -20.29 14.17 9.23
N GLN A 153 -18.96 14.19 9.18
CA GLN A 153 -18.12 13.28 8.37
C GLN A 153 -17.48 12.21 9.25
N SER A 154 -17.83 10.95 9.01
CA SER A 154 -17.10 9.81 9.56
C SER A 154 -16.22 9.23 8.46
N PRO A 155 -14.97 8.84 8.74
CA PRO A 155 -14.18 8.16 7.74
C PRO A 155 -14.87 6.85 7.35
N PHE A 156 -14.76 6.46 6.09
CA PHE A 156 -15.34 5.22 5.59
C PHE A 156 -14.22 4.21 5.34
N PHE A 157 -14.45 2.97 5.71
CA PHE A 157 -13.57 1.85 5.39
C PHE A 157 -14.42 0.76 4.72
N ASN A 158 -14.09 0.41 3.47
CA ASN A 158 -14.83 -0.56 2.66
C ASN A 158 -16.36 -0.33 2.63
N ASN A 159 -16.81 0.90 2.36
CA ASN A 159 -18.22 1.31 2.32
C ASN A 159 -19.02 1.17 3.63
N THR A 160 -18.37 0.73 4.71
CA THR A 160 -18.91 0.81 6.07
C THR A 160 -18.44 2.11 6.72
N LYS A 161 -19.38 2.82 7.35
CA LYS A 161 -19.04 3.94 8.25
C LYS A 161 -18.08 3.41 9.31
N PHE A 162 -16.88 3.98 9.42
CA PHE A 162 -15.94 3.60 10.47
C PHE A 162 -16.55 4.03 11.80
N SER A 163 -17.17 3.08 12.49
CA SER A 163 -17.64 3.25 13.86
C SER A 163 -16.50 2.85 14.78
N MET A 164 -15.99 3.78 15.57
CA MET A 164 -15.14 3.41 16.70
C MET A 164 -15.95 2.54 17.66
N PRO A 165 -15.39 1.44 18.19
CA PRO A 165 -16.07 0.68 19.23
C PRO A 165 -16.26 1.56 20.48
N THR A 166 -17.43 1.49 21.10
CA THR A 166 -17.64 2.03 22.44
C THR A 166 -16.90 1.14 23.44
N ILE A 167 -15.87 1.68 24.10
CA ILE A 167 -15.06 0.94 25.07
C ILE A 167 -15.53 1.30 26.47
N VAL A 168 -15.84 0.28 27.27
CA VAL A 168 -16.23 0.47 28.68
C VAL A 168 -15.08 1.11 29.46
N ASN A 169 -15.39 2.02 30.38
CA ASN A 169 -14.41 2.72 31.23
C ASN A 169 -13.37 3.54 30.44
N ARG A 170 -13.70 3.99 29.23
CA ARG A 170 -12.82 4.82 28.40
C ARG A 170 -13.61 5.92 27.69
N SER A 171 -13.07 7.13 27.72
CA SER A 171 -13.50 8.25 26.87
C SER A 171 -12.29 8.80 26.11
N ALA A 172 -12.48 9.23 24.86
CA ALA A 172 -11.41 9.76 24.03
C ALA A 172 -11.92 10.78 23.00
N ALA A 173 -11.16 11.84 22.77
CA ALA A 173 -11.28 12.72 21.63
C ALA A 173 -10.16 12.37 20.63
N THR A 174 -10.51 11.96 19.41
CA THR A 174 -9.53 11.43 18.44
C THR A 174 -9.73 12.05 17.07
N LEU A 175 -8.64 12.58 16.50
CA LEU A 175 -8.54 12.79 15.06
C LEU A 175 -8.03 11.49 14.44
N VAL A 176 -8.85 10.84 13.61
CA VAL A 176 -8.54 9.53 13.05
C VAL A 176 -8.54 9.60 11.53
N THR A 177 -7.55 8.95 10.93
CA THR A 177 -7.47 8.70 9.50
C THR A 177 -7.26 7.19 9.32
N VAL A 178 -7.99 6.59 8.39
CA VAL A 178 -7.99 5.16 8.10
C VAL A 178 -7.98 4.94 6.60
N GLY A 179 -7.48 3.79 6.14
CA GLY A 179 -7.58 3.38 4.73
C GLY A 179 -6.33 3.65 3.87
N TYR A 180 -5.22 4.10 4.45
CA TYR A 180 -3.93 4.25 3.77
C TYR A 180 -2.83 3.46 4.51
N ASN A 181 -1.77 3.06 3.81
CA ASN A 181 -0.60 2.41 4.41
C ASN A 181 0.34 3.47 5.01
N TYR A 182 -0.05 4.05 6.15
CA TYR A 182 0.75 5.07 6.82
C TYR A 182 2.07 4.49 7.32
N ILE A 183 3.19 4.99 6.81
CA ILE A 183 4.55 4.63 7.25
C ILE A 183 5.04 5.51 8.41
N GLY A 184 4.15 6.30 9.01
CA GLY A 184 4.46 7.14 10.16
C GLY A 184 3.40 8.18 10.45
N ALA A 185 3.49 8.76 11.63
CA ALA A 185 2.69 9.89 12.08
C ALA A 185 3.56 10.80 12.94
N LYS A 186 3.33 12.12 12.86
CA LYS A 186 3.91 13.09 13.77
C LYS A 186 2.87 14.08 14.26
N ALA A 187 3.03 14.55 15.49
CA ALA A 187 2.20 15.60 16.05
C ALA A 187 3.01 16.49 17.02
N ASP A 188 2.69 17.78 17.02
CA ASP A 188 3.03 18.67 18.12
C ASP A 188 1.92 18.57 19.16
N ILE A 189 2.20 17.90 20.27
CA ILE A 189 1.23 17.65 21.33
C ILE A 189 1.46 18.70 22.41
N ASN A 190 0.44 19.52 22.67
CA ASN A 190 0.47 20.49 23.76
C ASN A 190 0.50 19.75 25.11
N VAL A 191 1.40 20.15 26.02
CA VAL A 191 1.71 19.41 27.25
C VAL A 191 0.97 20.04 28.43
N TRP A 192 0.04 19.31 29.03
CA TRP A 192 -0.69 19.73 30.24
C TRP A 192 -0.47 18.76 31.39
N ASN A 193 -0.75 19.20 32.61
CA ASN A 193 -0.85 18.34 33.79
C ASN A 193 -2.31 18.25 34.27
N PRO A 194 -3.17 17.54 33.52
CA PRO A 194 -4.58 17.39 33.89
C PRO A 194 -4.74 16.67 35.23
N ASN A 195 -5.81 17.02 35.95
CA ASN A 195 -6.16 16.31 37.19
C ASN A 195 -6.67 14.91 36.87
N VAL A 196 -6.16 13.92 37.58
CA VAL A 196 -6.65 12.54 37.62
C VAL A 196 -7.19 12.32 39.02
N GLU A 197 -8.45 11.93 39.17
CA GLU A 197 -9.14 11.89 40.46
C GLU A 197 -8.60 10.75 41.32
N SER A 198 -8.68 9.53 40.80
CA SER A 198 -8.29 8.29 41.51
C SER A 198 -6.92 7.75 41.06
N GLU A 199 -6.33 6.87 41.87
CA GLU A 199 -5.02 6.27 41.59
C GLU A 199 -5.06 5.27 40.43
N ASP A 200 -6.19 4.59 40.22
CA ASP A 200 -6.42 3.60 39.16
C ASP A 200 -6.87 4.19 37.83
N GLU A 201 -7.00 5.51 37.75
CA GLU A 201 -7.32 6.26 36.53
C GLU A 201 -6.07 6.76 35.84
N PHE A 202 -6.17 7.02 34.52
CA PHE A 202 -5.10 7.68 33.78
C PHE A 202 -5.65 8.48 32.60
N THR A 203 -4.87 9.46 32.17
CA THR A 203 -5.16 10.26 30.97
C THR A 203 -3.91 10.40 30.11
N THR A 204 -4.12 10.57 28.80
CA THR A 204 -3.05 10.60 27.80
C THR A 204 -3.38 11.60 26.69
N ALA A 205 -2.35 12.25 26.13
CA ALA A 205 -2.39 12.78 24.77
C ALA A 205 -1.26 12.14 23.96
N GLN A 206 -1.60 11.52 22.85
CA GLN A 206 -0.70 10.59 22.16
C GLN A 206 -1.05 10.45 20.68
N ILE A 207 -0.10 9.88 19.93
CA ILE A 207 -0.34 9.35 18.58
C ILE A 207 -0.48 7.83 18.65
N TRP A 208 -1.39 7.29 17.84
CA TRP A 208 -1.59 5.85 17.64
C TRP A 208 -1.28 5.49 16.19
N LEU A 209 -0.44 4.48 15.99
CA LEU A 209 -0.34 3.76 14.72
C LEU A 209 -0.86 2.35 14.93
N LYS A 210 -2.02 2.04 14.36
CA LYS A 210 -2.70 0.75 14.52
C LYS A 210 -2.81 0.01 13.19
N ALA A 211 -2.58 -1.30 13.22
CA ALA A 211 -2.78 -2.16 12.05
C ALA A 211 -3.39 -3.51 12.48
N GLY A 212 -4.43 -3.96 11.77
CA GLY A 212 -5.10 -5.24 12.01
C GLY A 212 -6.62 -5.12 12.07
N PRO A 213 -7.37 -6.22 11.86
CA PRO A 213 -8.82 -6.21 11.80
C PRO A 213 -9.48 -6.24 13.19
N GLY A 214 -10.54 -5.43 13.37
CA GLY A 214 -11.47 -5.54 14.51
C GLY A 214 -10.79 -5.42 15.88
N ASP A 215 -10.96 -6.43 16.73
CA ASP A 215 -10.35 -6.55 18.07
C ASP A 215 -8.99 -7.27 18.04
N ASN A 216 -8.39 -7.46 16.87
CA ASN A 216 -7.08 -8.09 16.68
C ASN A 216 -6.13 -7.16 15.89
N PHE A 217 -5.50 -6.23 16.61
CA PHE A 217 -4.61 -5.21 16.05
C PHE A 217 -3.28 -5.14 16.80
N GLU A 218 -2.28 -4.72 16.05
CA GLU A 218 -1.02 -4.24 16.57
C GLU A 218 -1.10 -2.71 16.70
N SER A 219 -0.42 -2.16 17.70
CA SER A 219 -0.45 -0.72 17.98
C SER A 219 0.92 -0.24 18.44
N LEU A 220 1.39 0.89 17.90
CA LEU A 220 2.51 1.68 18.41
C LEU A 220 1.98 3.01 18.92
N GLU A 221 2.39 3.38 20.13
CA GLU A 221 1.82 4.49 20.89
C GLU A 221 2.92 5.28 21.55
N SER A 222 2.86 6.62 21.44
CA SER A 222 3.73 7.49 22.22
C SER A 222 3.12 8.89 22.37
N GLY A 223 3.46 9.54 23.47
CA GLY A 223 2.91 10.82 23.87
C GLY A 223 3.26 11.15 25.31
N TRP A 224 2.40 11.94 25.96
CA TRP A 224 2.47 12.18 27.39
C TRP A 224 1.25 11.61 28.12
N MET A 225 1.43 11.25 29.39
CA MET A 225 0.37 10.73 30.24
C MET A 225 0.49 11.15 31.69
N VAL A 226 -0.62 11.10 32.42
CA VAL A 226 -0.67 11.14 33.89
C VAL A 226 -1.27 9.81 34.35
N ASN A 227 -0.49 9.02 35.09
CA ASN A 227 -0.89 7.68 35.55
C ASN A 227 -0.29 7.40 36.95
N PRO A 228 -1.06 7.67 38.02
CA PRO A 228 -0.59 7.52 39.39
C PRO A 228 -0.31 6.05 39.78
N GLN A 229 -1.14 5.10 39.34
CA GLN A 229 -0.88 3.68 39.57
C GLN A 229 0.51 3.26 39.07
N LEU A 230 0.83 3.62 37.83
CA LEU A 230 2.09 3.25 37.17
C LEU A 230 3.28 3.99 37.81
N TYR A 231 3.18 5.31 37.94
CA TYR A 231 4.34 6.14 38.25
C TYR A 231 4.49 6.50 39.73
N GLY A 232 3.39 6.53 40.48
CA GLY A 232 3.35 6.88 41.90
C GLY A 232 3.14 8.37 42.16
N ASP A 233 2.80 9.13 41.13
CA ASP A 233 2.45 10.55 41.23
C ASP A 233 1.51 10.99 40.10
N LYS A 234 1.01 12.21 40.24
CA LYS A 234 0.11 12.88 39.28
C LYS A 234 0.87 13.83 38.34
N LYS A 235 2.13 13.52 38.00
CA LYS A 235 2.93 14.32 37.07
C LYS A 235 2.78 13.82 35.64
N THR A 236 2.78 14.74 34.68
CA THR A 236 2.81 14.43 33.25
C THR A 236 4.15 13.85 32.84
N ARG A 237 4.12 12.66 32.26
CA ARG A 237 5.30 11.85 31.95
C ARG A 237 5.29 11.41 30.50
N PHE A 238 6.46 11.40 29.86
CA PHE A 238 6.63 10.91 28.48
C PHE A 238 6.61 9.39 28.47
N PHE A 239 5.86 8.79 27.56
CA PHE A 239 5.72 7.34 27.49
C PHE A 239 5.80 6.80 26.06
N ALA A 240 6.09 5.52 25.98
CA ALA A 240 5.85 4.71 24.79
C ALA A 240 5.10 3.43 25.17
N HIS A 241 4.34 2.87 24.25
CA HIS A 241 3.65 1.60 24.41
C HIS A 241 3.55 0.91 23.05
N TRP A 242 3.54 -0.42 23.07
CA TRP A 242 3.25 -1.21 21.89
C TRP A 242 2.49 -2.48 22.25
N THR A 243 1.72 -3.05 21.34
CA THR A 243 1.09 -4.38 21.51
C THR A 243 1.00 -5.07 20.15
N LYS A 244 1.01 -6.41 20.16
CA LYS A 244 0.76 -7.23 18.96
C LYS A 244 -0.62 -7.90 18.92
N ASP A 245 -1.39 -7.77 19.99
CA ASP A 245 -2.60 -8.57 20.21
C ASP A 245 -3.70 -7.79 20.93
N SER A 246 -3.88 -6.52 20.58
CA SER A 246 -4.93 -5.66 21.15
C SER A 246 -4.93 -5.62 22.67
N TYR A 247 -3.75 -5.51 23.27
CA TYR A 247 -3.55 -5.45 24.73
C TYR A 247 -3.95 -6.73 25.48
N LYS A 248 -4.09 -7.88 24.79
CA LYS A 248 -4.50 -9.15 25.42
C LYS A 248 -3.37 -9.73 26.27
N THR A 249 -2.25 -10.09 25.64
CA THR A 249 -1.13 -10.75 26.32
C THR A 249 0.18 -10.00 26.19
N THR A 250 0.25 -9.01 25.27
CA THR A 250 1.47 -8.27 24.98
C THR A 250 1.33 -6.77 25.14
N GLY A 251 2.48 -6.15 25.41
CA GLY A 251 2.58 -4.73 25.56
C GLY A 251 2.61 -4.28 27.01
N CYS A 252 3.56 -3.40 27.29
CA CYS A 252 3.67 -2.70 28.55
C CYS A 252 4.12 -1.28 28.25
N PHE A 253 3.77 -0.35 29.14
CA PHE A 253 4.28 1.00 29.09
C PHE A 253 5.81 1.00 29.29
N ASP A 254 6.46 1.93 28.60
CA ASP A 254 7.89 2.21 28.67
C ASP A 254 8.74 0.96 28.37
N LEU A 255 9.82 0.77 29.14
CA LEU A 255 10.70 -0.39 29.02
C LEU A 255 10.34 -1.50 30.02
N HIS A 256 9.13 -1.50 30.57
CA HIS A 256 8.72 -2.51 31.56
C HIS A 256 8.55 -3.91 30.95
N CYS A 257 8.49 -4.00 29.62
CA CYS A 257 8.55 -5.25 28.87
C CYS A 257 9.51 -5.12 27.69
N SER A 258 10.14 -6.24 27.34
CA SER A 258 11.11 -6.31 26.26
C SER A 258 10.43 -6.12 24.90
N GLY A 259 10.99 -5.30 24.00
CA GLY A 259 10.47 -5.11 22.63
C GLY A 259 10.73 -3.74 22.00
N PHE A 260 11.18 -2.76 22.79
CA PHE A 260 11.69 -1.49 22.28
C PHE A 260 13.18 -1.39 22.57
N VAL A 261 13.98 -1.09 21.54
CA VAL A 261 15.42 -0.86 21.66
C VAL A 261 15.64 0.64 21.78
N GLN A 262 15.93 1.12 22.99
CA GLN A 262 16.32 2.51 23.23
C GLN A 262 17.77 2.72 22.77
N THR A 263 18.03 3.84 22.12
CA THR A 263 19.37 4.24 21.64
C THR A 263 19.82 5.56 22.25
N SER A 264 18.89 6.36 22.78
CA SER A 264 19.18 7.66 23.38
C SER A 264 19.40 7.58 24.88
N SER A 265 20.44 8.24 25.35
CA SER A 265 20.72 8.50 26.77
C SER A 265 20.14 9.83 27.27
N LYS A 266 19.51 10.60 26.36
CA LYS A 266 19.06 11.96 26.64
C LYS A 266 17.65 12.02 27.22
N VAL A 267 16.84 10.98 27.04
CA VAL A 267 15.42 10.95 27.43
C VAL A 267 15.11 9.60 28.04
N ALA A 268 14.46 9.61 29.19
CA ALA A 268 14.01 8.40 29.87
C ALA A 268 12.49 8.26 29.74
N PHE A 269 12.01 7.10 29.31
CA PHE A 269 10.58 6.81 29.42
C PHE A 269 10.11 6.84 30.87
N GLY A 270 8.87 7.30 31.07
CA GLY A 270 8.30 7.54 32.38
C GLY A 270 8.90 8.75 33.12
N GLY A 271 9.83 9.51 32.54
CA GLY A 271 10.38 10.72 33.17
C GLY A 271 9.43 11.92 33.09
N ALA A 272 9.36 12.72 34.16
CA ALA A 272 8.45 13.86 34.25
C ALA A 272 8.82 14.97 33.26
N LEU A 273 7.81 15.49 32.55
CA LEU A 273 7.94 16.61 31.61
C LEU A 273 7.71 17.94 32.33
N ALA A 274 8.61 18.89 32.12
CA ALA A 274 8.50 20.23 32.64
C ALA A 274 9.13 21.25 31.67
N PRO A 275 8.67 22.51 31.66
CA PRO A 275 7.41 22.99 32.24
C PRO A 275 6.17 22.46 31.49
N VAL A 276 4.98 22.66 32.06
CA VAL A 276 3.68 22.31 31.44
C VAL A 276 2.88 23.57 31.13
N SER A 277 1.96 23.48 30.17
CA SER A 277 1.05 24.55 29.79
C SER A 277 0.07 24.89 30.91
N THR A 278 -0.35 26.16 30.97
CA THR A 278 -1.37 26.65 31.90
C THR A 278 -2.48 27.39 31.16
N GLU A 279 -3.64 27.48 31.80
CA GLU A 279 -4.77 28.26 31.28
C GLU A 279 -4.36 29.74 31.22
N PHE A 280 -4.58 30.38 30.06
CA PHE A 280 -4.18 31.77 29.76
C PHE A 280 -2.68 32.09 29.90
N GLY A 281 -1.83 31.09 30.13
CA GLY A 281 -0.39 31.27 30.26
C GLY A 281 0.41 30.68 29.10
N GLN A 282 1.70 30.49 29.34
CA GLN A 282 2.62 30.00 28.33
C GLN A 282 2.26 28.57 27.90
N GLN A 283 2.23 28.33 26.59
CA GLN A 283 1.94 27.02 26.01
C GLN A 283 3.24 26.30 25.66
N TYR A 284 3.34 25.04 26.07
CA TYR A 284 4.47 24.15 25.81
C TYR A 284 4.02 22.94 25.01
N TYR A 285 4.93 22.44 24.17
CA TYR A 285 4.64 21.34 23.24
C TYR A 285 5.74 20.28 23.28
N ILE A 286 5.34 19.05 23.00
CA ILE A 286 6.25 17.95 22.67
C ILE A 286 5.97 17.50 21.24
N ASN A 287 6.98 17.58 20.39
CA ASN A 287 6.93 16.97 19.06
C ASN A 287 7.19 15.47 19.21
N VAL A 288 6.24 14.64 18.79
CA VAL A 288 6.35 13.18 18.82
C VAL A 288 6.14 12.65 17.41
N GLY A 289 7.08 11.84 16.94
CA GLY A 289 7.01 11.19 15.64
C GLY A 289 7.32 9.71 15.73
N ILE A 290 6.47 8.87 15.15
CA ILE A 290 6.74 7.44 14.92
C ILE A 290 6.77 7.22 13.42
N PHE A 291 7.81 6.57 12.90
CA PHE A 291 7.95 6.30 11.46
C PHE A 291 8.68 5.00 11.20
N MET A 292 8.32 4.32 10.11
CA MET A 292 8.98 3.10 9.65
C MET A 292 10.21 3.48 8.82
N ASP A 293 11.36 2.88 9.13
CA ASP A 293 12.53 2.88 8.24
C ASP A 293 12.29 1.85 7.13
N PRO A 294 12.09 2.26 5.86
CA PRO A 294 11.70 1.35 4.78
C PRO A 294 12.78 0.34 4.39
N ASN A 295 14.05 0.55 4.78
CA ASN A 295 15.12 -0.39 4.45
C ASN A 295 15.26 -1.50 5.51
N THR A 296 14.88 -1.20 6.76
CA THR A 296 15.03 -2.13 7.89
C THR A 296 13.70 -2.64 8.45
N ASN A 297 12.59 -2.00 8.07
CA ASN A 297 11.25 -2.15 8.65
C ASN A 297 11.18 -1.87 10.16
N ASN A 298 12.23 -1.29 10.74
CA ASN A 298 12.22 -0.87 12.13
C ASN A 298 11.36 0.39 12.28
N TRP A 299 10.48 0.40 13.29
CA TRP A 299 9.69 1.58 13.60
C TRP A 299 10.43 2.46 14.59
N TRP A 300 10.81 3.66 14.17
CA TRP A 300 11.58 4.61 14.95
C TRP A 300 10.69 5.58 15.69
N LEU A 301 11.06 5.87 16.94
CA LEU A 301 10.48 6.94 17.74
C LEU A 301 11.44 8.12 17.81
N LYS A 302 10.95 9.31 17.46
CA LYS A 302 11.66 10.58 17.50
C LYS A 302 10.86 11.57 18.34
N ILE A 303 11.58 12.39 19.10
CA ILE A 303 11.03 13.59 19.72
C ILE A 303 11.94 14.78 19.46
N LYS A 304 11.40 16.01 19.53
CA LYS A 304 12.14 17.25 19.22
C LYS A 304 12.71 17.25 17.78
N GLU A 305 13.21 18.38 17.30
CA GLU A 305 13.79 18.56 15.96
C GLU A 305 15.04 17.66 15.75
N ASP A 306 14.81 16.35 15.55
CA ASP A 306 15.74 15.26 15.21
C ASP A 306 16.31 14.38 16.35
N LEU A 307 15.78 14.43 17.58
CA LEU A 307 16.23 13.50 18.63
C LEU A 307 15.54 12.13 18.51
N ILE A 308 16.26 11.19 17.91
CA ILE A 308 15.90 9.76 17.89
C ILE A 308 15.98 9.18 19.31
N ILE A 309 14.91 8.54 19.78
CA ILE A 309 14.85 7.87 21.09
C ILE A 309 15.27 6.42 21.00
N GLY A 310 14.81 5.73 19.95
CA GLY A 310 15.01 4.30 19.75
C GLY A 310 14.03 3.79 18.70
N TYR A 311 13.88 2.47 18.65
CA TYR A 311 13.01 1.82 17.67
C TYR A 311 12.41 0.51 18.20
N TRP A 312 11.26 0.13 17.64
CA TRP A 312 10.73 -1.22 17.72
C TRP A 312 11.32 -2.04 16.57
N PRO A 313 12.12 -3.09 16.85
CA PRO A 313 12.65 -3.96 15.81
C PRO A 313 11.55 -4.67 15.04
N ALA A 314 11.71 -4.78 13.72
CA ALA A 314 10.82 -5.59 12.90
C ALA A 314 10.73 -7.04 13.43
N SER A 315 11.84 -7.62 13.89
CA SER A 315 11.87 -8.98 14.45
C SER A 315 11.05 -9.18 15.74
N SER A 316 10.68 -8.10 16.44
CA SER A 316 9.84 -8.15 17.66
C SER A 316 8.36 -7.82 17.42
N LEU A 317 8.02 -7.25 16.26
CA LEU A 317 6.65 -7.00 15.82
C LEU A 317 6.16 -8.15 14.91
N LEU A 318 4.86 -8.45 14.88
CA LEU A 318 4.31 -9.51 14.02
C LEU A 318 3.63 -8.91 12.76
N PHE A 319 2.88 -9.75 12.07
CA PHE A 319 2.42 -9.66 10.68
C PHE A 319 1.85 -8.30 10.24
N TYR A 320 1.09 -7.56 11.06
CA TYR A 320 0.28 -6.44 10.54
C TYR A 320 1.05 -5.13 10.33
N LEU A 321 1.96 -4.77 11.24
CA LEU A 321 2.82 -3.59 11.11
C LEU A 321 4.08 -3.88 10.29
N ASN A 322 4.47 -5.17 10.16
CA ASN A 322 5.66 -5.60 9.39
C ASN A 322 5.39 -6.13 7.99
N HIS A 323 4.18 -6.56 7.64
CA HIS A 323 3.88 -7.09 6.30
C HIS A 323 3.44 -6.02 5.29
N SER A 324 3.69 -4.76 5.61
CA SER A 324 4.08 -3.77 4.60
C SER A 324 5.58 -3.88 4.33
N SER A 325 6.03 -5.01 3.75
CA SER A 325 7.21 -5.10 2.85
C SER A 325 7.51 -6.53 2.40
N THR A 326 7.52 -6.74 1.08
CA THR A 326 8.42 -7.72 0.43
C THR A 326 9.86 -7.20 0.51
N ILE A 327 10.78 -8.08 0.93
CA ILE A 327 12.23 -7.92 1.06
C ILE A 327 12.88 -7.16 -0.12
N VAL A 328 13.70 -6.15 0.20
CA VAL A 328 15.00 -5.87 -0.45
C VAL A 328 16.00 -5.43 0.63
N SER A 329 17.09 -6.18 0.78
CA SER A 329 18.28 -5.76 1.51
C SER A 329 19.11 -4.81 0.65
N ILE A 330 19.53 -3.66 1.19
CA ILE A 330 20.73 -2.96 0.70
C ILE A 330 21.57 -2.52 1.90
N VAL A 331 22.77 -3.10 1.96
CA VAL A 331 23.98 -2.56 2.58
C VAL A 331 24.44 -1.39 1.71
N VAL A 332 24.70 -0.21 2.28
CA VAL A 332 25.53 0.81 1.62
C VAL A 332 26.78 1.03 2.46
N LEU A 333 27.88 0.43 2.00
CA LEU A 333 29.21 1.02 2.13
C LEU A 333 29.40 1.94 0.92
N ASN A 334 29.90 3.15 1.14
CA ASN A 334 30.23 4.11 0.09
C ASN A 334 31.28 3.53 -0.87
N GLY A 335 30.97 3.51 -2.16
CA GLY A 335 31.92 3.23 -3.22
C GLY A 335 31.38 3.71 -4.57
N LYS A 336 32.17 4.48 -5.31
CA LYS A 336 31.89 4.78 -6.73
C LYS A 336 31.84 3.46 -7.49
N ALA A 337 30.67 3.09 -8.01
CA ALA A 337 30.50 1.87 -8.78
C ALA A 337 31.36 1.91 -10.04
N THR A 338 32.26 0.94 -10.16
CA THR A 338 33.06 0.72 -11.37
C THR A 338 32.23 -0.06 -12.39
N PHE A 339 32.57 0.06 -13.68
CA PHE A 339 31.91 -0.61 -14.81
C PHE A 339 31.61 -2.11 -14.57
N LYS A 340 32.41 -2.82 -13.77
CA LYS A 340 32.20 -4.24 -13.39
C LYS A 340 30.92 -4.50 -12.58
N GLU A 341 30.45 -3.56 -11.76
CA GLU A 341 29.26 -3.77 -10.89
C GLU A 341 27.94 -3.72 -11.67
N ILE A 342 27.85 -2.86 -12.69
CA ILE A 342 26.68 -2.79 -13.60
C ILE A 342 26.52 -4.12 -14.36
N HIS A 343 27.63 -4.73 -14.78
CA HIS A 343 27.59 -6.02 -15.46
C HIS A 343 27.03 -7.13 -14.57
N ALA A 344 27.41 -7.18 -13.28
CA ALA A 344 26.93 -8.19 -12.34
C ALA A 344 25.43 -8.07 -12.01
N ASP A 345 24.91 -6.86 -11.85
CA ASP A 345 23.47 -6.62 -11.60
C ASP A 345 22.60 -7.01 -12.81
N VAL A 346 23.07 -6.66 -14.02
CA VAL A 346 22.44 -7.07 -15.29
C VAL A 346 22.41 -8.60 -15.42
N ASP A 347 23.51 -9.28 -15.14
CA ASP A 347 23.59 -10.75 -15.23
C ASP A 347 22.69 -11.44 -14.20
N GLY A 348 22.65 -10.91 -12.96
CA GLY A 348 21.73 -11.37 -11.92
C GLY A 348 20.27 -11.24 -12.34
N LYS A 349 19.89 -10.08 -12.90
CA LYS A 349 18.52 -9.83 -13.36
C LYS A 349 18.13 -10.70 -14.56
N LEU A 350 19.03 -10.91 -15.53
CA LEU A 350 18.79 -11.82 -16.65
C LEU A 350 18.50 -13.25 -16.17
N LYS A 351 19.26 -13.73 -15.18
CA LYS A 351 19.05 -15.06 -14.59
C LYS A 351 17.71 -15.16 -13.84
N GLN A 352 17.24 -14.07 -13.25
CA GLN A 352 15.92 -14.02 -12.61
C GLN A 352 14.79 -14.10 -13.65
N LEU A 353 14.86 -13.27 -14.69
CA LEU A 353 13.79 -13.11 -15.69
C LEU A 353 13.72 -14.27 -16.68
N ASN A 354 14.87 -14.74 -17.18
CA ASN A 354 14.92 -15.80 -18.16
C ASN A 354 14.96 -17.17 -17.47
N LYS A 355 13.83 -17.88 -17.52
CA LYS A 355 13.70 -19.23 -16.96
C LYS A 355 14.22 -20.28 -17.94
N PRO A 356 14.69 -21.45 -17.43
CA PRO A 356 15.15 -22.53 -18.30
C PRO A 356 14.09 -22.93 -19.32
N ALA A 357 14.45 -22.81 -20.60
CA ALA A 357 13.57 -23.15 -21.71
C ALA A 357 13.56 -24.66 -21.96
N VAL A 358 12.37 -25.23 -22.16
CA VAL A 358 12.19 -26.60 -22.66
C VAL A 358 12.41 -26.64 -24.17
N LYS A 359 11.99 -25.57 -24.86
CA LYS A 359 12.18 -25.34 -26.29
C LYS A 359 12.33 -23.84 -26.51
N THR A 360 13.21 -23.45 -27.41
CA THR A 360 13.37 -22.05 -27.83
C THR A 360 12.95 -21.93 -29.30
N ILE A 361 12.20 -20.88 -29.62
CA ILE A 361 11.73 -20.56 -30.96
C ILE A 361 12.32 -19.20 -31.34
N GLN A 362 13.01 -19.13 -32.47
CA GLN A 362 13.44 -17.86 -33.06
C GLN A 362 12.35 -17.41 -34.03
N SER A 363 11.85 -16.21 -33.80
CA SER A 363 10.82 -15.58 -34.61
C SER A 363 11.45 -14.73 -35.71
N ASP A 364 10.78 -14.63 -36.86
CA ASP A 364 11.26 -13.88 -38.03
C ASP A 364 11.44 -12.37 -37.74
N ASP A 365 10.75 -11.87 -36.71
CA ASP A 365 10.84 -10.49 -36.25
C ASP A 365 12.02 -10.22 -35.30
N GLY A 366 12.85 -11.23 -35.05
CA GLY A 366 14.03 -11.17 -34.18
C GLY A 366 13.74 -11.55 -32.73
N ASP A 367 12.48 -11.76 -32.33
CA ASP A 367 12.17 -12.23 -30.98
C ASP A 367 12.67 -13.67 -30.76
N ILE A 368 13.04 -13.95 -29.51
CA ILE A 368 13.31 -15.32 -29.05
C ILE A 368 12.24 -15.66 -28.03
N ILE A 369 11.46 -16.70 -28.31
CA ILE A 369 10.39 -17.19 -27.43
C ILE A 369 10.87 -18.47 -26.76
N ASP A 370 10.92 -18.45 -25.44
CA ASP A 370 11.23 -19.61 -24.61
C ASP A 370 9.94 -20.27 -24.12
N CYS A 371 9.76 -21.53 -24.48
CA CYS A 371 8.72 -22.38 -23.92
C CYS A 371 9.16 -22.84 -22.54
N VAL A 372 8.68 -22.17 -21.50
CA VAL A 372 9.04 -22.43 -20.10
C VAL A 372 8.00 -23.38 -19.49
N ASN A 373 8.45 -24.36 -18.70
CA ASN A 373 7.52 -25.22 -17.97
C ASN A 373 6.53 -24.37 -17.15
N ILE A 374 5.24 -24.69 -17.23
CA ILE A 374 4.18 -23.86 -16.63
C ILE A 374 4.42 -23.60 -15.14
N TYR A 375 4.98 -24.54 -14.38
CA TYR A 375 5.28 -24.43 -12.94
C TYR A 375 6.59 -23.72 -12.62
N LYS A 376 7.37 -23.33 -13.64
CA LYS A 376 8.67 -22.65 -13.50
C LYS A 376 8.69 -21.23 -14.07
N GLN A 377 7.52 -20.69 -14.43
CA GLN A 377 7.39 -19.32 -14.93
C GLN A 377 7.80 -18.27 -13.87
N PRO A 378 8.23 -17.05 -14.27
CA PRO A 378 8.72 -16.00 -13.35
C PRO A 378 7.81 -15.68 -12.17
N THR A 379 6.50 -15.83 -12.34
CA THR A 379 5.49 -15.55 -11.33
C THR A 379 5.67 -16.35 -10.03
N PHE A 380 6.27 -17.55 -10.10
CA PHE A 380 6.48 -18.41 -8.91
C PHE A 380 7.74 -18.11 -8.11
N ASP A 381 8.54 -17.12 -8.53
CA ASP A 381 9.58 -16.57 -7.67
C ASP A 381 8.98 -15.77 -6.50
N HIS A 382 7.72 -15.34 -6.61
CA HIS A 382 7.04 -14.61 -5.55
C HIS A 382 6.68 -15.53 -4.37
N PRO A 383 7.05 -15.18 -3.13
CA PRO A 383 6.79 -16.03 -1.96
C PRO A 383 5.33 -16.46 -1.80
N ALA A 384 4.39 -15.53 -2.05
CA ALA A 384 2.96 -15.82 -1.94
C ALA A 384 2.42 -16.75 -3.05
N LEU A 385 3.14 -16.94 -4.15
CA LEU A 385 2.70 -17.77 -5.28
C LEU A 385 3.49 -19.07 -5.44
N ARG A 386 4.58 -19.28 -4.68
CA ARG A 386 5.49 -20.42 -4.83
C ARG A 386 4.81 -21.79 -4.86
N ASN A 387 3.75 -21.95 -4.07
CA ASN A 387 2.95 -23.18 -3.95
C ASN A 387 1.52 -23.00 -4.49
N HIS A 388 1.31 -22.01 -5.36
CA HIS A 388 -0.01 -21.71 -5.91
C HIS A 388 -0.51 -22.86 -6.79
N VAL A 389 -1.73 -23.31 -6.55
CA VAL A 389 -2.40 -24.32 -7.38
C VAL A 389 -2.92 -23.65 -8.64
N ILE A 390 -2.33 -23.99 -9.78
CA ILE A 390 -2.68 -23.36 -11.06
C ILE A 390 -4.08 -23.75 -11.47
N GLN A 391 -4.92 -22.74 -11.69
CA GLN A 391 -6.21 -22.92 -12.32
C GLN A 391 -6.00 -23.02 -13.85
N MET A 392 -6.22 -24.20 -14.44
CA MET A 392 -5.91 -24.41 -15.86
C MET A 392 -6.95 -23.83 -16.83
N LYS A 393 -8.18 -23.61 -16.37
CA LYS A 393 -9.27 -22.99 -17.14
C LYS A 393 -10.26 -22.28 -16.21
N PRO A 394 -10.93 -21.21 -16.67
CA PRO A 394 -12.01 -20.61 -15.92
C PRO A 394 -13.25 -21.50 -15.88
N SER A 395 -14.15 -21.18 -14.95
CA SER A 395 -15.41 -21.90 -14.73
C SER A 395 -16.52 -21.49 -15.71
N PHE A 396 -16.46 -20.30 -16.29
CA PHE A 396 -17.48 -19.77 -17.20
C PHE A 396 -17.31 -20.26 -18.65
N ASN A 397 -18.43 -20.38 -19.38
CA ASN A 397 -18.45 -20.88 -20.75
C ASN A 397 -18.40 -19.73 -21.79
N PHE A 398 -17.26 -19.63 -22.48
CA PHE A 398 -17.01 -18.58 -23.47
C PHE A 398 -17.96 -18.56 -24.67
N LYS A 399 -18.60 -19.68 -25.01
CA LYS A 399 -19.48 -19.78 -26.18
C LYS A 399 -20.84 -19.09 -26.01
N GLU A 400 -21.27 -18.84 -24.77
CA GLU A 400 -22.53 -18.12 -24.47
C GLU A 400 -22.33 -16.60 -24.44
N MET A 401 -21.07 -16.13 -24.47
CA MET A 401 -20.66 -14.73 -24.37
C MET A 401 -20.43 -14.04 -25.74
N GLU A 402 -20.79 -14.69 -26.84
CA GLU A 402 -20.82 -14.06 -28.16
C GLU A 402 -22.13 -13.27 -28.32
N PHE A 403 -22.04 -11.94 -28.29
CA PHE A 403 -23.12 -11.06 -28.75
C PHE A 403 -23.49 -11.50 -30.18
N ASN A 404 -24.77 -11.71 -30.46
CA ASN A 404 -25.30 -12.10 -31.77
C ASN A 404 -25.03 -11.00 -32.82
N SER A 405 -23.78 -10.81 -33.26
CA SER A 405 -23.46 -9.95 -34.40
C SER A 405 -23.63 -10.76 -35.69
N LYS A 406 -24.88 -10.95 -36.09
CA LYS A 406 -25.19 -11.37 -37.47
C LYS A 406 -24.66 -10.25 -38.39
N ASN A 407 -23.73 -10.59 -39.29
CA ASN A 407 -23.11 -9.74 -40.32
C ASN A 407 -21.78 -9.03 -39.98
N TRP A 408 -20.75 -9.75 -39.53
CA TRP A 408 -19.38 -9.28 -39.79
C TRP A 408 -18.60 -10.28 -40.63
N SER A 409 -18.18 -9.81 -41.82
CA SER A 409 -17.50 -10.60 -42.83
C SER A 409 -16.16 -11.16 -42.33
N SER A 410 -16.02 -12.48 -42.46
CA SER A 410 -14.77 -13.21 -42.72
C SER A 410 -13.48 -12.76 -42.02
N LYS A 411 -13.16 -13.44 -40.91
CA LYS A 411 -11.81 -13.84 -40.43
C LYS A 411 -10.62 -13.07 -41.07
N LEU A 412 -10.27 -11.90 -40.55
CA LEU A 412 -8.91 -11.41 -40.63
C LEU A 412 -8.26 -11.67 -39.28
N THR A 413 -7.68 -12.86 -39.15
CA THR A 413 -7.10 -13.35 -37.90
C THR A 413 -5.76 -12.66 -37.65
N VAL A 414 -5.75 -11.77 -36.67
CA VAL A 414 -4.51 -11.26 -36.08
C VAL A 414 -3.82 -12.39 -35.33
N PHE A 415 -2.51 -12.53 -35.53
CA PHE A 415 -1.68 -13.56 -34.91
C PHE A 415 -0.39 -12.93 -34.38
N GLN A 416 0.40 -13.70 -33.63
CA GLN A 416 1.71 -13.25 -33.16
C GLN A 416 2.80 -13.79 -34.08
N THR A 417 3.73 -12.95 -34.52
CA THR A 417 4.68 -13.31 -35.60
C THR A 417 5.41 -14.63 -35.34
N TRP A 418 5.83 -14.87 -34.09
CA TRP A 418 6.54 -16.09 -33.67
C TRP A 418 5.78 -17.40 -33.94
N GLN A 419 4.45 -17.35 -34.06
CA GLN A 419 3.63 -18.52 -34.34
C GLN A 419 3.87 -19.09 -35.75
N LYS A 420 4.46 -18.30 -36.67
CA LYS A 420 4.95 -18.80 -37.97
C LYS A 420 6.13 -19.75 -37.82
N SER A 421 6.99 -19.50 -36.84
CA SER A 421 8.23 -20.22 -36.62
C SER A 421 8.05 -21.46 -35.72
N GLY A 422 6.86 -21.65 -35.13
CA GLY A 422 6.48 -22.88 -34.46
C GLY A 422 5.50 -22.69 -33.30
N SER A 423 5.40 -23.72 -32.46
CA SER A 423 4.53 -23.75 -31.28
C SER A 423 5.23 -24.33 -30.05
N CYS A 424 4.75 -23.97 -28.87
CA CYS A 424 5.22 -24.51 -27.60
C CYS A 424 4.55 -25.84 -27.23
N PRO A 425 5.31 -26.80 -26.69
CA PRO A 425 4.78 -28.11 -26.29
C PRO A 425 3.80 -27.99 -25.12
N LYS A 426 2.95 -29.02 -24.96
CA LYS A 426 1.97 -29.08 -23.85
C LYS A 426 2.70 -29.02 -22.49
N GLY A 427 2.11 -28.32 -21.52
CA GLY A 427 2.70 -28.12 -20.20
C GLY A 427 3.76 -27.00 -20.13
N THR A 428 3.90 -26.22 -21.21
CA THR A 428 4.78 -25.04 -21.25
C THR A 428 4.01 -23.79 -21.66
N VAL A 429 4.55 -22.62 -21.31
CA VAL A 429 4.04 -21.30 -21.69
C VAL A 429 5.13 -20.55 -22.45
N PRO A 430 4.81 -19.87 -23.57
CA PRO A 430 5.78 -19.05 -24.31
C PRO A 430 6.05 -17.75 -23.55
N ILE A 431 7.33 -17.47 -23.31
CA ILE A 431 7.83 -16.25 -22.67
C ILE A 431 8.87 -15.61 -23.58
N ARG A 432 8.73 -14.32 -23.89
CA ARG A 432 9.75 -13.59 -24.66
C ARG A 432 11.03 -13.47 -23.83
N ARG A 433 12.15 -13.93 -24.38
CA ARG A 433 13.46 -13.85 -23.73
C ARG A 433 13.90 -12.38 -23.63
N ILE A 434 14.31 -11.99 -22.43
CA ILE A 434 14.91 -10.67 -22.16
C ILE A 434 16.40 -10.74 -22.50
N ARG A 435 16.90 -9.77 -23.27
CA ARG A 435 18.31 -9.71 -23.66
C ARG A 435 19.11 -8.74 -22.81
N ARG A 436 20.44 -8.84 -22.88
CA ARG A 436 21.32 -7.93 -22.13
C ARG A 436 21.09 -6.49 -22.57
N GLU A 437 20.96 -6.25 -23.87
CA GLU A 437 20.64 -4.93 -24.42
C GLU A 437 19.30 -4.37 -23.90
N ASP A 438 18.35 -5.23 -23.51
CA ASP A 438 17.06 -4.77 -22.97
C ASP A 438 17.21 -4.11 -21.62
N LEU A 439 18.04 -4.70 -20.74
CA LEU A 439 18.28 -4.16 -19.41
C LEU A 439 19.21 -2.94 -19.41
N LEU A 440 20.00 -2.74 -20.46
CA LEU A 440 20.89 -1.59 -20.59
C LEU A 440 20.18 -0.33 -21.08
N ARG A 441 18.95 -0.44 -21.62
CA ARG A 441 18.13 0.73 -22.03
C ARG A 441 17.42 1.42 -20.86
N THR A 442 17.24 0.72 -19.73
CA THR A 442 16.57 1.29 -18.56
C THR A 442 17.54 2.11 -17.71
N LYS A 443 17.04 3.19 -17.10
CA LYS A 443 17.81 4.00 -16.14
C LYS A 443 18.13 3.23 -14.86
N SER A 444 17.38 2.17 -14.55
CA SER A 444 17.61 1.25 -13.43
C SER A 444 17.15 -0.16 -13.82
N VAL A 445 18.02 -1.16 -13.62
CA VAL A 445 17.74 -2.59 -13.87
C VAL A 445 16.59 -3.08 -12.99
N GLN A 446 16.47 -2.55 -11.77
CA GLN A 446 15.40 -2.88 -10.82
C GLN A 446 14.03 -2.35 -11.26
N GLN A 447 14.00 -1.26 -12.04
CA GLN A 447 12.78 -0.66 -12.58
C GLN A 447 12.37 -1.23 -13.96
N PHE A 448 13.16 -2.16 -14.53
CA PHE A 448 12.86 -2.74 -15.83
C PHE A 448 11.45 -3.36 -15.88
N GLY A 449 10.68 -2.99 -16.90
CA GLY A 449 9.30 -3.45 -17.09
C GLY A 449 8.24 -2.72 -16.28
N ARG A 450 8.59 -1.79 -15.37
CA ARG A 450 7.59 -1.00 -14.62
C ARG A 450 7.09 0.18 -15.44
N LYS A 451 5.80 0.52 -15.28
CA LYS A 451 5.29 1.82 -15.77
C LYS A 451 5.87 2.96 -14.92
N PRO A 452 6.25 4.10 -15.51
CA PRO A 452 6.68 5.29 -14.77
C PRO A 452 5.56 5.83 -13.88
N GLN A 453 5.88 6.32 -12.68
CA GLN A 453 4.87 6.81 -11.73
C GLN A 453 4.02 7.95 -12.33
N GLU A 454 2.71 7.90 -12.09
CA GLU A 454 1.80 9.00 -12.43
C GLU A 454 2.02 10.19 -11.49
N VAL A 455 2.25 11.38 -12.06
CA VAL A 455 2.45 12.62 -11.31
C VAL A 455 1.18 13.45 -11.43
N VAL A 456 0.41 13.59 -10.35
CA VAL A 456 -0.85 14.34 -10.36
C VAL A 456 -0.60 15.85 -10.19
N LEU A 457 -1.22 16.69 -11.03
CA LEU A 457 -1.22 18.15 -10.90
C LEU A 457 -2.05 18.58 -9.67
N LYS A 458 -1.50 19.46 -8.84
CA LYS A 458 -2.15 20.03 -7.64
C LYS A 458 -2.95 21.32 -7.92
N SER A 459 -3.45 21.52 -9.13
CA SER A 459 -4.20 22.74 -9.51
C SER A 459 -5.71 22.50 -9.53
N ASN A 460 -6.50 23.53 -9.14
CA ASN A 460 -7.97 23.60 -9.25
C ASN A 460 -8.50 23.60 -10.71
N THR A 461 -7.71 23.11 -11.67
CA THR A 461 -8.11 22.98 -13.06
C THR A 461 -8.90 21.68 -13.21
N THR A 462 -10.21 21.75 -12.96
CA THR A 462 -11.15 20.81 -13.56
C THR A 462 -10.99 20.91 -15.07
N ILE A 463 -10.74 19.78 -15.74
CA ILE A 463 -10.72 19.71 -17.20
C ILE A 463 -12.11 20.16 -17.68
N GLU A 464 -12.21 21.25 -18.44
CA GLU A 464 -13.49 21.71 -18.99
C GLU A 464 -13.95 20.71 -20.07
N HIS A 465 -15.12 20.11 -19.85
CA HIS A 465 -15.73 19.13 -20.75
C HIS A 465 -16.83 19.78 -21.59
N LYS A 466 -16.83 19.51 -22.90
CA LYS A 466 -17.83 20.05 -23.84
C LYS A 466 -19.18 19.32 -23.82
N ASP A 467 -19.26 18.10 -23.27
CA ASP A 467 -20.45 17.23 -23.45
C ASP A 467 -21.36 17.06 -22.23
N GLY A 468 -21.19 17.81 -21.13
CA GLY A 468 -22.23 18.03 -20.11
C GLY A 468 -22.84 16.81 -19.37
N ARG A 469 -22.47 15.57 -19.68
CA ARG A 469 -22.92 14.34 -19.02
C ARG A 469 -21.75 13.65 -18.34
N PHE A 470 -21.53 14.02 -17.09
CA PHE A 470 -20.74 13.19 -16.17
C PHE A 470 -21.58 12.00 -15.71
N PRO A 471 -21.00 10.79 -15.55
CA PRO A 471 -21.60 9.77 -14.72
C PRO A 471 -21.52 10.30 -13.29
N SER A 472 -22.68 10.60 -12.70
CA SER A 472 -22.76 11.11 -11.34
C SER A 472 -22.99 9.94 -10.39
N ILE A 473 -22.12 9.78 -9.40
CA ILE A 473 -22.46 9.02 -8.19
C ILE A 473 -22.90 10.07 -7.17
N ASN A 474 -24.20 10.11 -6.85
CA ASN A 474 -24.77 11.01 -5.86
C ASN A 474 -24.50 12.52 -6.11
N SER A 475 -24.73 12.99 -7.33
CA SER A 475 -24.75 14.44 -7.66
C SER A 475 -23.40 15.18 -7.63
N ASN A 476 -22.26 14.49 -7.47
CA ASN A 476 -20.93 15.08 -7.64
C ASN A 476 -20.27 14.57 -8.94
N ALA A 477 -19.73 15.49 -9.75
CA ALA A 477 -18.99 15.15 -10.96
C ALA A 477 -17.69 14.42 -10.62
N LEU A 478 -17.40 13.31 -11.31
CA LEU A 478 -16.14 12.57 -11.17
C LEU A 478 -14.96 13.41 -11.67
N ALA A 479 -14.18 14.00 -10.77
CA ALA A 479 -12.95 14.70 -11.15
C ALA A 479 -11.84 13.69 -11.48
N PHE A 480 -11.45 13.59 -12.75
CA PHE A 480 -10.23 12.89 -13.17
C PHE A 480 -9.02 13.81 -12.91
N PRO A 481 -8.11 13.46 -12.00
CA PRO A 481 -6.94 14.28 -11.73
C PRO A 481 -6.03 14.31 -12.97
N ALA A 482 -5.65 15.51 -13.42
CA ALA A 482 -4.74 15.65 -14.55
C ALA A 482 -3.35 15.09 -14.21
N VAL A 483 -2.87 14.10 -14.97
CA VAL A 483 -1.56 13.46 -14.79
C VAL A 483 -0.51 14.15 -15.67
N VAL A 484 0.54 14.74 -15.10
CA VAL A 484 1.52 15.59 -15.80
C VAL A 484 2.22 14.89 -16.97
N ASN A 485 2.56 13.60 -16.84
CA ASN A 485 3.42 12.87 -17.77
C ASN A 485 2.68 11.86 -18.64
N ARG A 486 1.34 11.90 -18.63
CA ARG A 486 0.50 10.98 -19.40
C ARG A 486 -0.71 11.68 -19.96
N SER A 487 -1.15 11.25 -21.12
CA SER A 487 -2.35 11.75 -21.77
C SER A 487 -3.22 10.58 -22.18
N ALA A 488 -4.50 10.64 -21.85
CA ALA A 488 -5.47 9.59 -22.13
C ALA A 488 -6.61 10.08 -23.02
N ALA A 489 -7.09 9.20 -23.91
CA ALA A 489 -8.30 9.38 -24.70
C ALA A 489 -9.14 8.09 -24.57
N ILE A 490 -10.21 8.15 -23.77
CA ILE A 490 -10.92 6.99 -23.26
C ILE A 490 -12.45 7.14 -23.30
N LEU A 491 -13.12 6.00 -23.36
CA LEU A 491 -14.51 5.81 -22.96
C LEU A 491 -14.49 5.22 -21.55
N VAL A 492 -15.28 5.78 -20.64
CA VAL A 492 -15.34 5.33 -19.24
C VAL A 492 -16.78 5.10 -18.81
N THR A 493 -16.96 4.05 -18.02
CA THR A 493 -18.20 3.79 -17.28
C THR A 493 -17.85 3.58 -15.81
N VAL A 494 -18.73 4.04 -14.92
CA VAL A 494 -18.58 3.90 -13.48
C VAL A 494 -19.87 3.34 -12.92
N GLY A 495 -19.75 2.31 -12.08
CA GLY A 495 -20.89 1.55 -11.61
C GLY A 495 -20.56 0.79 -10.35
N ALA A 496 -21.61 0.27 -9.69
CA ALA A 496 -21.46 -0.28 -8.35
C ALA A 496 -20.57 -1.53 -8.31
N ASN A 497 -20.60 -2.43 -9.32
CA ASN A 497 -19.78 -3.65 -9.38
C ASN A 497 -19.75 -4.28 -10.80
N TYR A 498 -18.62 -4.20 -11.50
CA TYR A 498 -18.35 -4.92 -12.74
C TYR A 498 -17.50 -6.16 -12.48
N THR A 499 -17.88 -7.29 -13.06
CA THR A 499 -17.17 -8.58 -12.99
C THR A 499 -16.49 -8.93 -14.31
N GLY A 500 -16.61 -8.07 -15.33
CA GLY A 500 -15.86 -8.24 -16.56
C GLY A 500 -15.98 -7.06 -17.53
N ALA A 501 -15.06 -7.01 -18.49
CA ALA A 501 -15.06 -6.06 -19.59
C ALA A 501 -14.49 -6.66 -20.87
N LYS A 502 -14.95 -6.18 -22.02
CA LYS A 502 -14.54 -6.63 -23.35
C LYS A 502 -14.45 -5.48 -24.34
N ALA A 503 -13.53 -5.58 -25.30
CA ALA A 503 -13.58 -4.81 -26.54
C ALA A 503 -12.84 -5.50 -27.69
N ASN A 504 -13.25 -5.20 -28.93
CA ASN A 504 -12.44 -5.40 -30.11
C ASN A 504 -11.61 -4.15 -30.35
N ILE A 505 -10.30 -4.26 -30.15
CA ILE A 505 -9.34 -3.14 -30.25
C ILE A 505 -8.69 -3.17 -31.63
N ASN A 506 -8.89 -2.12 -32.41
CA ASN A 506 -8.23 -1.94 -33.70
C ASN A 506 -6.70 -1.80 -33.52
N VAL A 507 -5.91 -2.48 -34.36
CA VAL A 507 -4.45 -2.61 -34.19
C VAL A 507 -3.71 -1.69 -35.15
N TRP A 508 -2.87 -0.81 -34.63
CA TRP A 508 -2.01 0.10 -35.39
C TRP A 508 -0.57 0.04 -34.90
N ASN A 509 0.36 0.54 -35.70
CA ASN A 509 1.75 0.78 -35.29
C ASN A 509 2.10 2.28 -35.38
N PRO A 510 1.65 3.10 -34.42
CA PRO A 510 1.90 4.54 -34.41
C PRO A 510 3.39 4.88 -34.23
N ASN A 511 3.77 6.10 -34.60
CA ASN A 511 5.09 6.64 -34.29
C ASN A 511 5.23 6.88 -32.78
N VAL A 512 6.32 6.40 -32.19
CA VAL A 512 6.63 6.57 -30.75
C VAL A 512 8.09 7.00 -30.60
N GLU A 513 8.35 7.99 -29.75
CA GLU A 513 9.71 8.44 -29.41
C GLU A 513 10.43 7.43 -28.50
N SER A 514 11.77 7.49 -28.45
CA SER A 514 12.58 6.41 -27.88
C SER A 514 12.39 6.16 -26.37
N GLU A 515 12.03 7.19 -25.59
CA GLU A 515 11.74 7.09 -24.14
C GLU A 515 10.24 7.06 -23.81
N ASP A 516 9.38 7.08 -24.84
CA ASP A 516 7.94 7.17 -24.70
C ASP A 516 7.27 5.80 -24.86
N PHE A 517 5.99 5.72 -24.51
CA PHE A 517 5.15 4.60 -24.92
C PHE A 517 3.73 5.06 -25.24
N THR A 518 3.04 4.25 -26.06
CA THR A 518 1.62 4.39 -26.35
C THR A 518 0.91 3.04 -26.21
N THR A 519 -0.38 3.09 -25.94
CA THR A 519 -1.21 1.90 -25.69
C THR A 519 -2.60 2.08 -26.30
N ALA A 520 -3.24 0.96 -26.62
CA ALA A 520 -4.68 0.84 -26.72
C ALA A 520 -5.12 -0.38 -25.92
N GLN A 521 -5.97 -0.19 -24.92
CA GLN A 521 -6.21 -1.20 -23.89
C GLN A 521 -7.58 -1.07 -23.22
N VAL A 522 -7.92 -2.13 -22.48
CA VAL A 522 -9.05 -2.18 -21.54
C VAL A 522 -8.48 -2.10 -20.13
N TRP A 523 -9.04 -1.23 -19.29
CA TRP A 523 -8.74 -1.15 -17.87
C TRP A 523 -9.95 -1.60 -17.06
N LEU A 524 -9.70 -2.43 -16.05
CA LEU A 524 -10.61 -2.55 -14.91
C LEU A 524 -9.92 -1.95 -13.70
N LYS A 525 -10.63 -1.06 -12.99
CA LYS A 525 -10.11 -0.34 -11.83
C LYS A 525 -11.04 -0.50 -10.63
N ALA A 526 -10.44 -0.59 -9.45
CA ALA A 526 -11.15 -0.56 -8.17
C ALA A 526 -10.31 0.16 -7.11
N GLY A 527 -10.96 0.93 -6.24
CA GLY A 527 -10.31 1.72 -5.20
C GLY A 527 -10.27 3.22 -5.50
N PRO A 528 -9.77 4.05 -4.56
CA PRO A 528 -9.78 5.51 -4.67
C PRO A 528 -8.81 6.03 -5.73
N ASN A 529 -9.07 7.22 -6.27
CA ASN A 529 -8.35 7.81 -7.40
C ASN A 529 -6.81 7.92 -7.22
N ASP A 530 -6.30 8.03 -6.00
CA ASP A 530 -4.87 8.15 -5.69
C ASP A 530 -4.23 6.84 -5.18
N ASN A 531 -5.02 5.77 -5.01
CA ASN A 531 -4.57 4.46 -4.58
C ASN A 531 -5.50 3.33 -5.07
N PHE A 532 -5.71 3.28 -6.38
CA PHE A 532 -6.49 2.25 -7.06
C PHE A 532 -5.65 1.04 -7.47
N GLU A 533 -6.33 -0.08 -7.57
CA GLU A 533 -5.87 -1.26 -8.27
C GLU A 533 -6.33 -1.21 -9.72
N SER A 534 -5.50 -1.70 -10.63
CA SER A 534 -5.86 -1.85 -12.02
C SER A 534 -5.31 -3.15 -12.59
N ILE A 535 -6.11 -3.80 -13.44
CA ILE A 535 -5.67 -4.86 -14.34
C ILE A 535 -5.99 -4.43 -15.77
N GLU A 536 -5.05 -4.68 -16.66
CA GLU A 536 -5.01 -4.02 -17.96
C GLU A 536 -4.48 -4.97 -19.04
N SER A 537 -5.06 -4.92 -20.22
CA SER A 537 -4.50 -5.61 -21.38
C SER A 537 -4.94 -4.97 -22.69
N GLY A 538 -4.09 -5.11 -23.70
CA GLY A 538 -4.26 -4.51 -25.01
C GLY A 538 -2.98 -4.62 -25.81
N TRP A 539 -2.76 -3.68 -26.72
CA TRP A 539 -1.49 -3.57 -27.43
C TRP A 539 -0.74 -2.30 -27.04
N THR A 540 0.59 -2.36 -27.08
CA THR A 540 1.49 -1.25 -26.78
C THR A 540 2.61 -1.16 -27.82
N VAL A 541 3.11 0.05 -28.04
CA VAL A 541 4.42 0.30 -28.69
C VAL A 541 5.29 0.99 -27.64
N ASN A 542 6.36 0.31 -27.21
CA ASN A 542 7.24 0.76 -26.13
C ASN A 542 8.72 0.41 -26.46
N PRO A 543 9.44 1.32 -27.13
CA PRO A 543 10.82 1.08 -27.56
C PRO A 543 11.79 0.91 -26.40
N GLN A 544 11.55 1.60 -25.28
CA GLN A 544 12.38 1.48 -24.09
C GLN A 544 12.33 0.04 -23.53
N LEU A 545 11.13 -0.54 -23.45
CA LEU A 545 10.92 -1.90 -22.93
C LEU A 545 11.36 -2.99 -23.91
N TYR A 546 10.91 -2.94 -25.16
CA TYR A 546 11.07 -4.05 -26.11
C TYR A 546 12.26 -3.90 -27.07
N GLY A 547 12.83 -2.70 -27.19
CA GLY A 547 13.98 -2.44 -28.06
C GLY A 547 13.60 -2.20 -29.52
N ASP A 548 12.31 -2.19 -29.83
CA ASP A 548 11.79 -1.88 -31.16
C ASP A 548 10.50 -1.05 -31.10
N LYS A 549 10.06 -0.60 -32.26
CA LYS A 549 8.81 0.15 -32.46
C LYS A 549 7.72 -0.75 -33.04
N LYS A 550 7.59 -2.00 -32.55
CA LYS A 550 6.53 -2.92 -32.99
C LYS A 550 5.37 -2.91 -32.01
N THR A 551 4.16 -3.06 -32.54
CA THR A 551 2.94 -3.26 -31.75
C THR A 551 2.95 -4.63 -31.10
N ARG A 552 2.89 -4.66 -29.77
CA ARG A 552 3.04 -5.88 -28.96
C ARG A 552 1.86 -6.06 -28.01
N LEU A 553 1.39 -7.29 -27.87
CA LEU A 553 0.36 -7.65 -26.88
C LEU A 553 0.96 -7.51 -25.48
N PHE A 554 0.24 -6.93 -24.54
CA PHE A 554 0.70 -6.88 -23.16
C PHE A 554 -0.40 -7.18 -22.15
N ALA A 555 0.04 -7.55 -20.95
CA ALA A 555 -0.77 -7.54 -19.74
C ALA A 555 -0.05 -6.67 -18.71
N HIS A 556 -0.81 -5.95 -17.89
CA HIS A 556 -0.27 -5.15 -16.81
C HIS A 556 -1.23 -5.20 -15.61
N TRP A 557 -0.69 -4.98 -14.41
CA TRP A 557 -1.49 -4.80 -13.22
C TRP A 557 -0.80 -3.86 -12.24
N THR A 558 -1.54 -3.24 -11.35
CA THR A 558 -1.01 -2.46 -10.23
C THR A 558 -1.96 -2.61 -9.05
N LYS A 559 -1.42 -2.59 -7.83
CA LYS A 559 -2.16 -2.49 -6.57
C LYS A 559 -2.10 -1.11 -5.92
N ASP A 560 -1.24 -0.23 -6.43
CA ASP A 560 -0.90 1.04 -5.79
C ASP A 560 -0.79 2.20 -6.79
N SER A 561 -1.68 2.28 -7.77
CA SER A 561 -1.67 3.35 -8.78
C SER A 561 -0.30 3.58 -9.45
N TYR A 562 0.36 2.51 -9.90
CA TYR A 562 1.64 2.53 -10.60
C TYR A 562 2.82 3.08 -9.78
N LYS A 563 2.74 3.08 -8.44
CA LYS A 563 3.80 3.60 -7.56
C LYS A 563 4.96 2.61 -7.45
N THR A 564 4.68 1.39 -6.98
CA THR A 564 5.72 0.39 -6.70
C THR A 564 5.41 -1.00 -7.23
N THR A 565 4.14 -1.29 -7.49
CA THR A 565 3.70 -2.60 -7.96
C THR A 565 3.40 -2.59 -9.45
N GLY A 566 3.48 -3.78 -10.05
CA GLY A 566 3.18 -3.93 -11.46
C GLY A 566 4.37 -3.83 -12.39
N CYS A 567 4.24 -4.55 -13.49
CA CYS A 567 5.13 -4.49 -14.63
C CYS A 567 4.37 -5.00 -15.84
N PHE A 568 4.89 -4.68 -17.02
CA PHE A 568 4.44 -5.28 -18.26
C PHE A 568 4.75 -6.79 -18.27
N ASP A 569 3.82 -7.55 -18.81
CA ASP A 569 3.88 -8.98 -19.08
C ASP A 569 4.23 -9.84 -17.86
N LEU A 570 5.38 -10.53 -17.90
CA LEU A 570 5.88 -11.45 -16.86
C LEU A 570 7.20 -10.96 -16.25
N GLN A 571 7.49 -9.66 -16.38
CA GLN A 571 8.76 -9.04 -15.99
C GLN A 571 8.91 -8.96 -14.46
N CYS A 572 7.82 -9.22 -13.75
CA CYS A 572 7.65 -9.31 -12.32
C CYS A 572 6.44 -10.23 -12.06
N SER A 573 6.36 -10.74 -10.84
CA SER A 573 5.31 -11.68 -10.48
C SER A 573 3.96 -11.00 -10.30
N GLY A 574 2.88 -11.59 -10.81
CA GLY A 574 1.50 -11.16 -10.55
C GLY A 574 0.47 -11.63 -11.57
N PHE A 575 0.93 -12.14 -12.72
CA PHE A 575 0.08 -12.80 -13.71
C PHE A 575 0.52 -14.25 -13.91
N ILE A 576 -0.41 -15.21 -13.87
CA ILE A 576 -0.12 -16.63 -14.13
C ILE A 576 -0.55 -16.95 -15.55
N GLN A 577 0.42 -17.16 -16.44
CA GLN A 577 0.13 -17.59 -17.80
C GLN A 577 -0.15 -19.09 -17.82
N THR A 578 -1.15 -19.51 -18.61
CA THR A 578 -1.57 -20.91 -18.75
C THR A 578 -1.59 -21.37 -20.21
N SER A 579 -1.77 -20.45 -21.15
CA SER A 579 -1.82 -20.76 -22.58
C SER A 579 -0.43 -20.96 -23.18
N SER A 580 -0.28 -22.03 -23.96
CA SER A 580 0.89 -22.26 -24.81
C SER A 580 0.80 -21.56 -26.17
N LYS A 581 -0.32 -20.87 -26.46
CA LYS A 581 -0.63 -20.30 -27.78
C LYS A 581 -0.30 -18.82 -27.90
N ILE A 582 -0.31 -18.08 -26.79
CA ILE A 582 -0.15 -16.61 -26.78
C ILE A 582 1.01 -16.27 -25.85
N ALA A 583 1.94 -15.45 -26.33
CA ALA A 583 3.09 -14.95 -25.58
C ALA A 583 2.90 -13.46 -25.27
N LEU A 584 2.91 -13.07 -24.00
CA LEU A 584 2.89 -11.65 -23.65
C LEU A 584 4.21 -10.98 -24.07
N GLY A 585 4.12 -9.72 -24.49
CA GLY A 585 5.22 -8.95 -25.05
C GLY A 585 5.59 -9.28 -26.50
N ALA A 586 4.97 -10.27 -27.15
CA ALA A 586 5.29 -10.64 -28.54
C ALA A 586 4.57 -9.75 -29.57
N ALA A 587 5.20 -9.55 -30.73
CA ALA A 587 4.68 -8.67 -31.78
C ALA A 587 3.41 -9.22 -32.43
N ILE A 588 2.48 -8.30 -32.68
CA ILE A 588 1.19 -8.55 -33.31
C ILE A 588 1.29 -8.26 -34.81
N SER A 589 0.74 -9.16 -35.63
CA SER A 589 0.70 -9.00 -37.08
C SER A 589 -0.56 -9.65 -37.67
N PRO A 590 -1.14 -9.11 -38.76
CA PRO A 590 -0.84 -7.82 -39.40
C PRO A 590 -1.40 -6.61 -38.63
N ILE A 591 -1.04 -5.40 -39.08
CA ILE A 591 -1.53 -4.11 -38.53
C ILE A 591 -2.42 -3.39 -39.54
N SER A 592 -3.28 -2.49 -39.05
CA SER A 592 -4.17 -1.68 -39.89
C SER A 592 -3.44 -0.62 -40.69
N MET A 593 -4.04 -0.19 -41.79
CA MET A 593 -3.49 0.83 -42.69
C MET A 593 -4.52 1.91 -42.98
N GLU A 594 -4.06 3.16 -43.15
CA GLU A 594 -4.92 4.29 -43.49
C GLU A 594 -5.65 4.02 -44.82
N LEU A 595 -6.97 4.17 -44.81
CA LEU A 595 -7.88 3.87 -45.94
C LEU A 595 -7.75 2.44 -46.51
N GLY A 596 -7.08 1.55 -45.77
CA GLY A 596 -6.81 0.18 -46.18
C GLY A 596 -7.43 -0.84 -45.25
N GLN A 597 -6.91 -2.08 -45.32
CA GLN A 597 -7.39 -3.18 -44.50
C GLN A 597 -7.22 -2.86 -43.00
N GLN A 598 -8.31 -3.01 -42.24
CA GLN A 598 -8.32 -2.85 -40.79
C GLN A 598 -8.25 -4.21 -40.10
N TYR A 599 -7.52 -4.26 -38.98
CA TYR A 599 -7.34 -5.45 -38.16
C TYR A 599 -7.63 -5.13 -36.69
N TYR A 600 -8.14 -6.10 -35.95
CA TYR A 600 -8.44 -5.93 -34.52
C TYR A 600 -8.04 -7.16 -33.72
N ILE A 601 -7.78 -6.95 -32.43
CA ILE A 601 -7.68 -8.00 -31.41
C ILE A 601 -8.88 -7.91 -30.48
N THR A 602 -9.41 -9.03 -30.04
CA THR A 602 -10.43 -9.05 -28.99
C THR A 602 -9.74 -9.27 -27.65
N ILE A 603 -9.96 -8.35 -26.71
CA ILE A 603 -9.52 -8.46 -25.33
C ILE A 603 -10.76 -8.57 -24.44
N GLY A 604 -10.79 -9.60 -23.61
CA GLY A 604 -11.77 -9.76 -22.56
C GLY A 604 -11.07 -10.01 -21.23
N ILE A 605 -11.52 -9.37 -20.16
CA ILE A 605 -11.04 -9.59 -18.80
C ILE A 605 -12.26 -9.90 -17.94
N TYR A 606 -12.29 -11.08 -17.33
CA TYR A 606 -13.47 -11.58 -16.60
C TYR A 606 -13.06 -12.21 -15.28
N MET A 607 -13.79 -11.90 -14.22
CA MET A 607 -13.64 -12.54 -12.93
C MET A 607 -14.33 -13.92 -12.95
N ASP A 608 -13.63 -14.95 -12.50
CA ASP A 608 -14.21 -16.28 -12.31
C ASP A 608 -14.95 -16.35 -10.98
N GLU A 609 -16.26 -16.58 -11.02
CA GLU A 609 -17.14 -16.61 -9.85
C GLU A 609 -16.75 -17.65 -8.78
N ASN A 610 -16.08 -18.74 -9.16
CA ASN A 610 -15.71 -19.79 -8.22
C ASN A 610 -14.41 -19.50 -7.47
N THR A 611 -13.53 -18.67 -8.05
CA THR A 611 -12.16 -18.46 -7.53
C THR A 611 -11.80 -17.00 -7.32
N ASN A 612 -12.63 -16.09 -7.83
CA ASN A 612 -12.40 -14.64 -7.96
C ASN A 612 -11.14 -14.27 -8.76
N ASN A 613 -10.53 -15.22 -9.47
CA ASN A 613 -9.38 -14.96 -10.32
C ASN A 613 -9.82 -14.21 -11.58
N TRP A 614 -9.06 -13.18 -11.98
CA TRP A 614 -9.35 -12.41 -13.17
C TRP A 614 -8.64 -12.99 -14.39
N TRP A 615 -9.41 -13.52 -15.33
CA TRP A 615 -8.92 -14.17 -16.53
C TRP A 615 -8.78 -13.20 -17.70
N LEU A 616 -7.60 -13.20 -18.32
CA LEU A 616 -7.34 -12.51 -19.58
C LEU A 616 -7.65 -13.44 -20.76
N ILE A 617 -8.53 -12.98 -21.64
CA ILE A 617 -9.03 -13.69 -22.81
C ILE A 617 -8.61 -12.94 -24.07
N PHE A 618 -7.99 -13.66 -25.00
CA PHE A 618 -7.51 -13.12 -26.26
C PHE A 618 -8.21 -13.77 -27.47
N GLY A 619 -8.64 -12.93 -28.42
CA GLY A 619 -9.24 -13.37 -29.68
C GLY A 619 -10.51 -14.18 -29.44
N ASN A 620 -10.61 -15.33 -30.12
CA ASN A 620 -11.79 -16.22 -30.08
C ASN A 620 -11.83 -17.09 -28.81
N GLY A 621 -11.67 -16.50 -27.63
CA GLY A 621 -11.80 -17.19 -26.35
C GLY A 621 -10.55 -17.90 -25.84
N ILE A 622 -9.34 -17.51 -26.29
CA ILE A 622 -8.11 -18.11 -25.75
C ILE A 622 -7.85 -17.53 -24.35
N ALA A 623 -8.03 -18.35 -23.32
CA ALA A 623 -7.67 -18.01 -21.96
C ALA A 623 -6.14 -17.95 -21.82
N VAL A 624 -5.56 -16.75 -21.84
CA VAL A 624 -4.11 -16.52 -21.82
C VAL A 624 -3.53 -16.88 -20.45
N GLY A 625 -4.23 -16.47 -19.40
CA GLY A 625 -3.82 -16.61 -18.01
C GLY A 625 -4.72 -15.77 -17.10
N TYR A 626 -4.34 -15.62 -15.84
CA TYR A 626 -5.12 -14.88 -14.87
C TYR A 626 -4.29 -14.14 -13.83
N TRP A 627 -4.86 -13.07 -13.28
CA TRP A 627 -4.40 -12.42 -12.05
C TRP A 627 -5.05 -13.11 -10.84
N PRO A 628 -4.27 -13.70 -9.93
CA PRO A 628 -4.84 -14.39 -8.77
C PRO A 628 -5.54 -13.44 -7.81
N ALA A 629 -6.74 -13.79 -7.35
CA ALA A 629 -7.50 -12.99 -6.38
C ALA A 629 -6.70 -12.74 -5.08
N SER A 630 -5.90 -13.71 -4.65
CA SER A 630 -5.00 -13.63 -3.49
C SER A 630 -3.93 -12.54 -3.61
N THR A 631 -3.68 -12.07 -4.84
CA THR A 631 -2.76 -10.99 -5.13
C THR A 631 -3.45 -9.66 -5.35
N LEU A 632 -4.77 -9.53 -5.14
CA LEU A 632 -5.53 -8.28 -5.30
C LEU A 632 -6.26 -7.95 -3.99
N ASN A 633 -6.55 -6.67 -3.73
CA ASN A 633 -7.26 -6.22 -2.53
C ASN A 633 -8.68 -5.77 -2.82
N ALA A 634 -8.85 -4.82 -3.74
CA ALA A 634 -10.14 -4.24 -4.13
C ALA A 634 -10.74 -5.04 -5.30
N LEU A 635 -9.94 -5.30 -6.34
CA LEU A 635 -10.38 -6.05 -7.51
C LEU A 635 -10.76 -7.50 -7.20
N LYS A 636 -10.35 -8.06 -6.06
CA LYS A 636 -10.78 -9.42 -5.64
C LYS A 636 -12.30 -9.57 -5.50
N ASN A 637 -13.04 -8.47 -5.40
CA ASN A 637 -14.49 -8.46 -5.28
C ASN A 637 -15.16 -8.09 -6.62
N SER A 638 -14.76 -6.97 -7.22
CA SER A 638 -15.32 -6.41 -8.45
C SER A 638 -14.49 -5.18 -8.88
N ALA A 639 -14.68 -4.74 -10.11
CA ALA A 639 -14.25 -3.42 -10.57
C ALA A 639 -15.36 -2.39 -10.35
N THR A 640 -15.01 -1.16 -10.01
CA THR A 640 -15.97 -0.04 -9.88
C THR A 640 -15.95 0.90 -11.08
N MET A 641 -14.93 0.75 -11.93
CA MET A 641 -14.70 1.57 -13.11
C MET A 641 -14.10 0.70 -14.21
N VAL A 642 -14.57 0.90 -15.43
CA VAL A 642 -14.02 0.28 -16.63
C VAL A 642 -13.71 1.37 -17.64
N GLU A 643 -12.51 1.32 -18.21
CA GLU A 643 -12.06 2.25 -19.25
C GLU A 643 -11.66 1.48 -20.51
N TRP A 644 -11.89 2.11 -21.66
CA TRP A 644 -11.47 1.63 -22.97
C TRP A 644 -10.83 2.78 -23.72
N GLY A 645 -9.69 2.57 -24.38
CA GLY A 645 -9.07 3.60 -25.21
C GLY A 645 -7.57 3.56 -25.18
N GLY A 646 -6.95 4.74 -25.32
CA GLY A 646 -5.51 4.88 -25.45
C GLY A 646 -4.88 5.75 -24.38
N GLN A 647 -3.62 5.45 -24.08
CA GLN A 647 -2.78 6.23 -23.19
C GLN A 647 -1.39 6.41 -23.80
N VAL A 648 -0.89 7.64 -23.81
CA VAL A 648 0.48 8.02 -24.13
C VAL A 648 1.20 8.41 -22.85
N TYR A 649 2.43 7.94 -22.69
CA TYR A 649 3.38 8.46 -21.71
C TYR A 649 4.51 9.19 -22.44
N SER A 650 4.80 10.40 -21.97
CA SER A 650 6.03 11.10 -22.29
C SER A 650 6.39 12.07 -21.18
N SER A 651 7.69 12.31 -21.00
CA SER A 651 8.15 13.38 -20.10
C SER A 651 7.79 14.79 -20.60
N THR A 652 7.36 14.94 -21.87
CA THR A 652 6.99 16.23 -22.51
C THR A 652 5.49 16.41 -22.75
N VAL A 653 4.64 15.47 -22.29
CA VAL A 653 3.19 15.70 -22.23
C VAL A 653 2.89 16.99 -21.45
N ARG A 654 1.91 17.79 -21.90
CA ARG A 654 1.57 19.12 -21.35
C ARG A 654 2.73 20.11 -21.31
N LYS A 655 3.78 19.91 -22.11
CA LYS A 655 4.90 20.86 -22.30
C LYS A 655 5.01 21.26 -23.77
N SER A 656 5.70 22.37 -24.04
CA SER A 656 6.03 22.82 -25.39
C SER A 656 7.56 22.87 -25.55
N PRO A 657 8.15 22.21 -26.57
CA PRO A 657 7.46 21.40 -27.58
C PRO A 657 6.85 20.11 -26.98
N HIS A 658 5.68 19.75 -27.48
CA HIS A 658 4.99 18.52 -27.10
C HIS A 658 5.66 17.28 -27.72
N THR A 659 5.42 16.09 -27.17
CA THR A 659 5.88 14.80 -27.74
C THR A 659 5.31 14.56 -29.14
N LYS A 660 6.12 13.96 -30.03
CA LYS A 660 5.71 13.47 -31.36
C LYS A 660 5.16 12.03 -31.32
N THR A 661 5.01 11.47 -30.13
CA THR A 661 4.41 10.15 -29.92
C THR A 661 2.91 10.21 -30.24
N ALA A 662 2.49 9.35 -31.16
CA ALA A 662 1.11 9.25 -31.60
C ALA A 662 0.29 8.27 -30.74
N MET A 663 -1.01 8.54 -30.62
CA MET A 663 -1.98 7.65 -29.99
C MET A 663 -2.85 6.96 -31.06
N GLY A 664 -3.14 5.68 -30.88
CA GLY A 664 -3.97 4.92 -31.80
C GLY A 664 -3.32 4.81 -33.17
N SER A 665 -3.96 5.37 -34.20
CA SER A 665 -3.44 5.45 -35.58
C SER A 665 -2.58 6.69 -35.82
N GLY A 666 -2.55 7.64 -34.89
CA GLY A 666 -1.99 8.97 -35.08
C GLY A 666 -2.96 9.98 -35.73
N LYS A 667 -4.19 9.56 -36.06
CA LYS A 667 -5.26 10.45 -36.55
C LYS A 667 -6.23 10.76 -35.42
N PHE A 668 -6.87 11.93 -35.49
CA PHE A 668 -7.91 12.32 -34.55
C PHE A 668 -9.16 11.44 -34.70
N ALA A 669 -9.90 11.27 -33.60
CA ALA A 669 -11.12 10.46 -33.54
C ALA A 669 -12.19 10.88 -34.56
N SER A 670 -12.23 12.17 -34.93
CA SER A 670 -13.14 12.71 -35.94
C SER A 670 -12.88 12.21 -37.37
N SER A 671 -11.73 11.57 -37.62
CA SER A 671 -11.43 10.95 -38.92
C SER A 671 -12.14 9.60 -39.13
N LEU A 672 -12.81 9.08 -38.09
CA LEU A 672 -13.67 7.88 -38.12
C LEU A 672 -12.98 6.63 -38.70
N LYS A 673 -13.78 5.64 -39.07
CA LYS A 673 -13.35 4.31 -39.53
C LYS A 673 -12.42 4.39 -40.72
N GLY A 674 -11.38 3.54 -40.71
CA GLY A 674 -10.36 3.49 -41.75
C GLY A 674 -9.21 4.49 -41.54
N ASN A 675 -9.37 5.49 -40.68
CA ASN A 675 -8.33 6.48 -40.38
C ASN A 675 -8.02 6.54 -38.88
N ALA A 676 -9.03 6.74 -38.03
CA ALA A 676 -8.89 6.76 -36.58
C ALA A 676 -8.80 5.32 -36.02
N CYS A 677 -8.06 5.16 -34.92
CA CYS A 677 -8.14 3.92 -34.16
C CYS A 677 -9.50 3.84 -33.46
N TYR A 678 -10.03 2.63 -33.36
CA TYR A 678 -11.35 2.41 -32.76
C TYR A 678 -11.41 1.18 -31.86
N MET A 679 -12.43 1.17 -31.00
CA MET A 679 -12.90 0.01 -30.28
C MET A 679 -14.38 -0.23 -30.58
N GLU A 680 -14.70 -1.45 -30.99
CA GLU A 680 -16.06 -1.93 -31.26
C GLU A 680 -16.39 -3.09 -30.32
N ASN A 681 -17.66 -3.51 -30.27
CA ASN A 681 -18.14 -4.58 -29.39
C ASN A 681 -17.72 -4.38 -27.91
N ILE A 682 -17.80 -3.12 -27.46
CA ILE A 682 -17.55 -2.73 -26.08
C ILE A 682 -18.65 -3.30 -25.22
N ALA A 683 -18.26 -4.00 -24.15
CA ALA A 683 -19.21 -4.58 -23.22
C ALA A 683 -18.63 -4.70 -21.81
N ILE A 684 -19.52 -4.67 -20.83
CA ILE A 684 -19.25 -5.01 -19.43
C ILE A 684 -20.03 -6.27 -19.05
N VAL A 685 -19.61 -6.88 -17.95
CA VAL A 685 -20.39 -7.85 -17.20
C VAL A 685 -20.59 -7.26 -15.80
N ASP A 686 -21.83 -7.23 -15.35
CA ASP A 686 -22.22 -6.88 -13.98
C ASP A 686 -22.91 -8.08 -13.31
N PHE A 687 -23.65 -7.87 -12.22
CA PHE A 687 -24.38 -8.96 -11.54
C PHE A 687 -25.49 -9.63 -12.36
N SER A 688 -25.88 -9.07 -13.52
CA SER A 688 -26.74 -9.78 -14.47
C SER A 688 -26.04 -10.98 -15.10
N THR A 689 -24.71 -11.07 -15.00
CA THR A 689 -23.84 -12.08 -15.64
C THR A 689 -23.92 -12.09 -17.16
N GLN A 690 -24.54 -11.06 -17.76
CA GLN A 690 -24.67 -10.91 -19.21
C GLN A 690 -23.68 -9.88 -19.75
N LEU A 691 -23.20 -10.13 -20.96
CA LEU A 691 -22.43 -9.14 -21.71
C LEU A 691 -23.37 -8.10 -22.31
N GLN A 692 -23.18 -6.86 -21.89
CA GLN A 692 -24.00 -5.75 -22.37
C GLN A 692 -23.16 -4.50 -22.58
N TYR A 693 -23.61 -3.64 -23.48
CA TYR A 693 -23.04 -2.31 -23.59
C TYR A 693 -23.33 -1.54 -22.29
N PRO A 694 -22.34 -0.85 -21.69
CA PRO A 694 -22.54 -0.11 -20.44
C PRO A 694 -23.68 0.93 -20.56
N PRO A 695 -24.61 0.99 -19.60
CA PRO A 695 -25.81 1.85 -19.70
C PRO A 695 -25.47 3.34 -19.66
N GLU A 696 -24.47 3.73 -18.87
CA GLU A 696 -23.95 5.10 -18.81
C GLU A 696 -22.47 5.10 -19.16
N VAL A 697 -22.11 5.90 -20.15
CA VAL A 697 -20.71 6.10 -20.59
C VAL A 697 -20.40 7.57 -20.77
N THR A 698 -19.14 7.90 -20.55
CA THR A 698 -18.59 9.23 -20.82
C THR A 698 -17.33 9.10 -21.65
N THR A 699 -17.18 10.00 -22.61
CA THR A 699 -15.98 10.12 -23.43
C THR A 699 -15.07 11.18 -22.82
N LEU A 700 -13.78 10.87 -22.66
CA LEU A 700 -12.77 11.74 -22.07
C LEU A 700 -11.53 11.81 -22.96
N ALA A 701 -11.04 13.01 -23.22
CA ALA A 701 -9.70 13.23 -23.75
C ALA A 701 -9.02 14.34 -22.94
N GLU A 702 -7.85 14.03 -22.39
CA GLU A 702 -7.17 14.92 -21.44
C GLU A 702 -6.47 16.11 -22.10
N GLU A 703 -6.05 15.96 -23.37
CA GLU A 703 -5.43 17.02 -24.18
C GLU A 703 -6.09 17.08 -25.57
N ASN A 704 -7.29 17.65 -25.65
CA ASN A 704 -8.15 17.64 -26.85
C ASN A 704 -7.50 18.17 -28.16
N TYR A 705 -6.44 18.97 -28.06
CA TYR A 705 -5.70 19.45 -29.24
C TYR A 705 -4.59 18.48 -29.69
N CYS A 706 -4.17 17.55 -28.83
CA CYS A 706 -3.10 16.60 -29.08
C CYS A 706 -3.67 15.19 -29.38
N TYR A 707 -4.70 14.79 -28.62
CA TYR A 707 -5.42 13.52 -28.75
C TYR A 707 -6.91 13.73 -28.52
N THR A 708 -7.75 13.07 -29.31
CA THR A 708 -9.21 13.19 -29.23
C THR A 708 -9.87 11.84 -29.02
N ALA A 709 -11.08 11.87 -28.49
CA ALA A 709 -11.94 10.72 -28.24
C ALA A 709 -13.36 11.04 -28.73
N LEU A 710 -14.04 10.08 -29.35
CA LEU A 710 -15.39 10.24 -29.88
C LEU A 710 -16.14 8.90 -29.78
N ASN A 711 -17.23 8.85 -29.02
CA ASN A 711 -18.15 7.72 -29.05
C ASN A 711 -19.26 7.99 -30.07
N HIS A 712 -19.25 7.28 -31.18
CA HIS A 712 -20.14 7.51 -32.31
C HIS A 712 -21.08 6.34 -32.53
N GLN A 713 -22.35 6.62 -32.84
CA GLN A 713 -23.36 5.61 -33.11
C GLN A 713 -24.08 5.93 -34.44
N ASP A 714 -24.00 5.01 -35.40
CA ASP A 714 -24.62 5.13 -36.72
C ASP A 714 -26.12 4.76 -36.61
N GLY A 715 -26.97 5.72 -36.25
CA GLY A 715 -28.40 5.49 -36.05
C GLY A 715 -28.74 4.75 -34.75
N SER A 716 -30.02 4.60 -34.44
CA SER A 716 -30.48 4.10 -33.12
C SER A 716 -30.31 2.59 -32.89
N GLU A 717 -30.11 1.80 -33.95
CA GLU A 717 -30.07 0.33 -33.89
C GLU A 717 -28.65 -0.26 -33.94
N SER A 718 -27.62 0.55 -34.23
CA SER A 718 -26.23 0.08 -34.26
C SER A 718 -25.58 0.19 -32.88
N SER A 719 -24.64 -0.71 -32.56
CA SER A 719 -23.83 -0.56 -31.35
C SER A 719 -22.82 0.60 -31.52
N PRO A 720 -22.62 1.45 -30.49
CA PRO A 720 -21.64 2.53 -30.56
C PRO A 720 -20.23 2.03 -30.85
N THR A 721 -19.50 2.80 -31.66
CA THR A 721 -18.08 2.63 -31.93
C THR A 721 -17.30 3.76 -31.27
N PHE A 722 -16.31 3.40 -30.45
CA PHE A 722 -15.46 4.36 -29.79
C PHE A 722 -14.21 4.64 -30.61
N TYR A 723 -14.06 5.85 -31.13
CA TYR A 723 -12.88 6.32 -31.86
C TYR A 723 -11.95 7.12 -30.94
N PHE A 724 -10.64 6.93 -31.08
CA PHE A 724 -9.64 7.67 -30.32
C PHE A 724 -8.31 7.77 -31.08
N GLY A 725 -7.54 8.82 -30.79
CA GLY A 725 -6.19 8.97 -31.33
C GLY A 725 -5.76 10.41 -31.53
N GLY A 726 -4.54 10.59 -32.05
CA GLY A 726 -4.00 11.88 -32.40
C GLY A 726 -2.49 11.83 -32.59
N PRO A 727 -1.91 12.83 -33.26
CA PRO A 727 -0.50 12.83 -33.62
C PRO A 727 0.43 13.21 -32.45
N GLY A 728 -0.11 13.68 -31.32
CA GLY A 728 0.68 14.37 -30.30
C GLY A 728 0.98 15.79 -30.78
N GLN A 729 2.26 16.09 -31.02
CA GLN A 729 2.73 17.41 -31.46
C GLN A 729 2.13 17.81 -32.82
N ASN A 730 1.46 18.97 -32.87
CA ASN A 730 0.90 19.55 -34.09
C ASN A 730 0.71 21.08 -33.93
N TYR A 731 0.20 21.76 -34.96
CA TYR A 731 0.02 23.23 -34.91
C TYR A 731 -0.84 23.71 -33.73
N ASN A 732 -1.87 22.96 -33.34
CA ASN A 732 -2.75 23.28 -32.21
C ASN A 732 -2.23 22.72 -30.87
N CYS A 733 -1.20 21.88 -30.89
CA CYS A 733 -0.52 21.30 -29.73
C CYS A 733 1.01 21.35 -29.95
N PRO A 734 1.62 22.54 -29.85
CA PRO A 734 2.99 22.78 -30.32
C PRO A 734 4.09 22.21 -29.43
#